data_AF-A0A0W0XZQ1-F1
#
_entry.id   AF-A0A0W0XZQ1-F1
#
_cell.length_a   1.000
_cell.length_b   1.000
_cell.length_c   1.000
_cell.angle_alpha   90.00
_cell.angle_beta   90.00
_cell.angle_gamma   90.00
#
_symmetry.space_group_name_H-M   'P 1'
#
loop_
_entity.id
_entity.type
_entity.pdbx_description
1 polymer ?
#
loop_
_entity_poly.entity_id
_entity_poly.type
_entity_poly.pdbx_seq_one_letter_code
_entity_poly.pdbx_strand_id
1 'polypeptide(L)'
;MLVSRIHEFLILFSNKEQPIHPGDAALIDEMGLKYASLSPDSALKEQDFNALLGYYAKRWEGIVDGDADYTFNASGVNQPWVDLAQDLGRELKKSYLEVLMPVTRFDPDSFSKISSHSPSSLFLGDDDKTWHSVEALIKQLKLTGMLAIHDIPKDISPRILSIKEMYRLQSKTGEGLSFNLGNKQYESFWDYLLNEIAPGWKKSEDYSPQLLMSLLDVLNAVENKNPKELRFALLNLQAEINNCTLKQASNFYGLKFIYQNKSIYLFEILIACWKNDADIEDKLVPVAQWLSVKNPAFISTSPAFSTGYEAINAGPFFTISNLEELLNQLDCRPYAHLNAPLQKIRDMLKKKSTIDKEVSEEIAALFKSRWNSIIDTSNDYLRLTSDVNKGWITLAQRLAGAGLINRNYYRILIPSLSHDTDPITAVSLMAYPLTSFILSNDGTQLILLTNCVYHHKTHGTFYNCNPQVPVPLTLKEEQRLKFTKFYDDYLRAEEGKSIPAIQKSTVEALTKLVNGALHPIGLIYGKEYTLKESVEAEIAYGEFNEFVRTLPEDERERLYQQKITWRQDRYTVAQIMFDIQKGKSHEDTSRECVAVYTKHLAKLVCDYNPQAELKKFSELKDMQAFSARRVYRSYDGIDEEEATRRVLIIMVSLMTHKFNCALAGGYNLSLWDSSNSVTKTGSELFAAAEEALKNGTNNMRFVYASIMENIIIPALQDERVRTVILRSTDTHEWLQSVKNGSLFDSNRTAFDPKILVVVLSELATQKPELRKSMENFIEEALHTLAQNQNNYQIWIRVNIKLVDLLTKLGTQKEDVLRKLRGYKLESPHLFYEKVFDFLLYRCVYQKFKNQHGGFFTPDVDHGVQSIKNKLGEVKFNNLADLSFTGVLKKFSEVINSNVETSQHRSFLNEYIEKTLGLEISEKPAHSLVLYSS
;
A
#
# COMPACT_ATOMS: atom_id res chain seq x y z
N MET A 1 -52.10 -10.49 -50.68
CA MET A 1 -50.77 -10.56 -51.32
C MET A 1 -49.70 -11.22 -50.44
N LEU A 2 -49.65 -10.98 -49.12
CA LEU A 2 -48.63 -11.60 -48.25
C LEU A 2 -48.74 -13.15 -48.14
N VAL A 3 -49.96 -13.72 -48.18
CA VAL A 3 -50.15 -15.19 -48.23
C VAL A 3 -49.55 -15.79 -49.50
N SER A 4 -49.70 -15.13 -50.66
CA SER A 4 -49.02 -15.52 -51.91
C SER A 4 -47.49 -15.56 -51.74
N ARG A 5 -46.90 -14.58 -51.04
CA ARG A 5 -45.46 -14.54 -50.79
C ARG A 5 -45.00 -15.64 -49.83
N ILE A 6 -45.83 -16.02 -48.85
CA ILE A 6 -45.58 -17.18 -47.99
C ILE A 6 -45.65 -18.48 -48.80
N HIS A 7 -46.60 -18.61 -49.73
CA HIS A 7 -46.66 -19.76 -50.64
C HIS A 7 -45.42 -19.85 -51.53
N GLU A 8 -44.99 -18.75 -52.14
CA GLU A 8 -43.76 -18.67 -52.92
C GLU A 8 -42.55 -19.12 -52.07
N PHE A 9 -42.43 -18.61 -50.84
CA PHE A 9 -41.40 -19.04 -49.89
C PHE A 9 -41.44 -20.55 -49.63
N LEU A 10 -42.61 -21.14 -49.33
CA LEU A 10 -42.75 -22.58 -49.07
C LEU A 10 -42.44 -23.44 -50.31
N ILE A 11 -42.78 -22.94 -51.51
CA ILE A 11 -42.50 -23.63 -52.79
C ILE A 11 -40.99 -23.69 -53.06
N LEU A 12 -40.24 -22.61 -52.78
CA LEU A 12 -38.79 -22.56 -52.96
C LEU A 12 -38.08 -23.70 -52.21
N PHE A 13 -38.54 -24.02 -51.01
CA PHE A 13 -38.00 -25.12 -50.21
C PHE A 13 -38.55 -26.49 -50.61
N SER A 14 -39.82 -26.57 -51.02
CA SER A 14 -40.47 -27.82 -51.47
C SER A 14 -39.86 -28.37 -52.77
N ASN A 15 -39.46 -27.49 -53.69
CA ASN A 15 -38.86 -27.86 -54.96
C ASN A 15 -37.34 -28.14 -54.88
N LYS A 16 -36.72 -27.98 -53.70
CA LYS A 16 -35.26 -28.06 -53.49
C LYS A 16 -34.45 -27.11 -54.40
N GLU A 17 -35.04 -25.99 -54.80
CA GLU A 17 -34.38 -25.00 -55.66
C GLU A 17 -33.34 -24.17 -54.89
N GLN A 18 -33.38 -24.21 -53.55
CA GLN A 18 -32.43 -23.52 -52.66
C GLN A 18 -31.83 -24.48 -51.63
N PRO A 19 -30.55 -24.32 -51.26
CA PRO A 19 -29.95 -25.05 -50.14
C PRO A 19 -30.66 -24.67 -48.83
N ILE A 20 -30.95 -25.67 -48.00
CA ILE A 20 -31.69 -25.52 -46.74
C ILE A 20 -30.72 -25.69 -45.57
N HIS A 21 -30.71 -24.74 -44.64
CA HIS A 21 -29.99 -24.93 -43.38
C HIS A 21 -30.66 -26.07 -42.57
N PRO A 22 -29.91 -26.99 -41.95
CA PRO A 22 -30.50 -28.14 -41.26
C PRO A 22 -31.55 -27.78 -40.19
N GLY A 23 -31.44 -26.61 -39.57
CA GLY A 23 -32.39 -26.10 -38.59
C GLY A 23 -33.70 -25.52 -39.17
N ASP A 24 -33.76 -25.26 -40.48
CA ASP A 24 -34.91 -24.59 -41.10
C ASP A 24 -36.05 -25.55 -41.45
N ALA A 25 -35.76 -26.85 -41.65
CA ALA A 25 -36.74 -27.83 -42.12
C ALA A 25 -37.98 -27.93 -41.21
N ALA A 26 -37.77 -28.01 -39.89
CA ALA A 26 -38.87 -28.08 -38.93
C ALA A 26 -39.74 -26.80 -38.93
N LEU A 27 -39.13 -25.63 -39.11
CA LEU A 27 -39.84 -24.36 -39.16
C LEU A 27 -40.67 -24.24 -40.44
N ILE A 28 -40.10 -24.67 -41.58
CA ILE A 28 -40.77 -24.68 -42.88
C ILE A 28 -41.98 -25.64 -42.85
N ASP A 29 -41.84 -26.82 -42.24
CA ASP A 29 -42.94 -27.77 -42.08
C ASP A 29 -44.06 -27.22 -41.18
N GLU A 30 -43.71 -26.60 -40.03
CA GLU A 30 -44.67 -25.92 -39.15
C GLU A 30 -45.42 -24.79 -39.90
N MET A 31 -44.71 -24.00 -40.70
CA MET A 31 -45.29 -22.95 -41.53
C MET A 31 -46.19 -23.52 -42.63
N GLY A 32 -45.77 -24.62 -43.27
CA GLY A 32 -46.52 -25.31 -44.31
C GLY A 32 -47.86 -25.84 -43.81
N LEU A 33 -47.88 -26.51 -42.67
CA LEU A 33 -49.11 -27.01 -42.04
C LEU A 33 -50.13 -25.91 -41.77
N LYS A 34 -49.66 -24.70 -41.42
CA LYS A 34 -50.52 -23.59 -41.05
C LYS A 34 -51.00 -22.77 -42.26
N TYR A 35 -50.14 -22.51 -43.24
CA TYR A 35 -50.41 -21.52 -44.29
C TYR A 35 -50.67 -22.12 -45.68
N ALA A 36 -50.30 -23.38 -45.95
CA ALA A 36 -50.45 -23.97 -47.30
C ALA A 36 -51.92 -24.13 -47.73
N SER A 37 -52.86 -24.24 -46.79
CA SER A 37 -54.29 -24.41 -47.06
C SER A 37 -55.08 -23.09 -47.18
N LEU A 38 -54.45 -21.95 -46.88
CA LEU A 38 -55.07 -20.63 -47.02
C LEU A 38 -55.12 -20.21 -48.49
N SER A 39 -56.16 -19.48 -48.91
CA SER A 39 -56.20 -18.91 -50.26
C SER A 39 -55.15 -17.77 -50.39
N PRO A 40 -54.43 -17.61 -51.52
CA PRO A 40 -53.45 -16.54 -51.73
C PRO A 40 -53.96 -15.12 -51.50
N ASP A 41 -55.27 -14.93 -51.65
CA ASP A 41 -55.96 -13.64 -51.46
C ASP A 41 -56.45 -13.43 -50.01
N SER A 42 -56.21 -14.38 -49.11
CA SER A 42 -56.66 -14.28 -47.72
C SER A 42 -55.89 -13.19 -46.97
N ALA A 43 -56.60 -12.49 -46.08
CA ALA A 43 -55.99 -11.56 -45.13
C ALA A 43 -55.47 -12.32 -43.91
N LEU A 44 -54.23 -12.06 -43.50
CA LEU A 44 -53.66 -12.62 -42.27
C LEU A 44 -54.22 -11.91 -41.04
N LYS A 45 -54.45 -12.65 -39.96
CA LYS A 45 -54.89 -12.11 -38.66
C LYS A 45 -53.69 -11.84 -37.76
N GLU A 46 -53.91 -11.11 -36.67
CA GLU A 46 -52.87 -10.82 -35.66
C GLU A 46 -52.18 -12.09 -35.12
N GLN A 47 -52.93 -13.18 -34.92
CA GLN A 47 -52.39 -14.47 -34.50
C GLN A 47 -51.45 -15.10 -35.54
N ASP A 48 -51.65 -14.80 -36.83
CA ASP A 48 -50.79 -15.28 -37.91
C ASP A 48 -49.49 -14.48 -37.94
N PHE A 49 -49.58 -13.16 -37.78
CA PHE A 49 -48.40 -12.30 -37.62
C PHE A 49 -47.56 -12.70 -36.42
N ASN A 50 -48.17 -12.96 -35.26
CA ASN A 50 -47.44 -13.40 -34.07
C ASN A 50 -46.77 -14.76 -34.26
N ALA A 51 -47.42 -15.69 -34.98
CA ALA A 51 -46.81 -16.98 -35.32
C ALA A 51 -45.64 -16.83 -36.29
N LEU A 52 -45.77 -15.98 -37.33
CA LEU A 52 -44.68 -15.68 -38.26
C LEU A 52 -43.46 -15.09 -37.54
N LEU A 53 -43.67 -14.10 -36.67
CA LEU A 53 -42.61 -13.55 -35.83
C LEU A 53 -41.99 -14.61 -34.91
N GLY A 54 -42.81 -15.54 -34.39
CA GLY A 54 -42.34 -16.68 -33.62
C GLY A 54 -41.40 -17.61 -34.40
N TYR A 55 -41.67 -17.87 -35.69
CA TYR A 55 -40.77 -18.68 -36.52
C TYR A 55 -39.43 -17.98 -36.76
N TYR A 56 -39.44 -16.67 -37.02
CA TYR A 56 -38.21 -15.88 -37.14
C TYR A 56 -37.40 -15.86 -35.84
N ALA A 57 -38.05 -15.69 -34.69
CA ALA A 57 -37.38 -15.74 -33.39
C ALA A 57 -36.73 -17.11 -33.13
N LYS A 58 -37.46 -18.21 -33.37
CA LYS A 58 -36.91 -19.58 -33.26
C LYS A 58 -35.73 -19.80 -34.21
N ARG A 59 -35.84 -19.31 -35.46
CA ARG A 59 -34.74 -19.42 -36.42
C ARG A 59 -33.52 -18.67 -35.92
N TRP A 60 -33.70 -17.41 -35.51
CA TRP A 60 -32.64 -16.55 -35.02
C TRP A 60 -31.85 -17.20 -33.86
N GLU A 61 -32.55 -17.75 -32.87
CA GLU A 61 -31.94 -18.51 -31.77
C GLU A 61 -31.12 -19.71 -32.23
N GLY A 62 -31.50 -20.34 -33.35
CA GLY A 62 -30.82 -21.50 -33.92
C GLY A 62 -29.67 -21.19 -34.88
N ILE A 63 -29.53 -19.93 -35.36
CA ILE A 63 -28.50 -19.55 -36.34
C ILE A 63 -27.49 -18.52 -35.82
N VAL A 64 -27.80 -17.83 -34.72
CA VAL A 64 -26.92 -16.80 -34.15
C VAL A 64 -25.52 -17.36 -33.88
N ASP A 65 -24.50 -16.58 -34.24
CA ASP A 65 -23.08 -16.94 -34.15
C ASP A 65 -22.66 -18.19 -34.98
N GLY A 66 -23.54 -18.72 -35.85
CA GLY A 66 -23.27 -19.82 -36.78
C GLY A 66 -23.13 -19.36 -38.24
N ASP A 67 -22.83 -20.29 -39.16
CA ASP A 67 -22.61 -19.99 -40.58
C ASP A 67 -23.83 -19.35 -41.28
N ALA A 68 -25.03 -19.63 -40.76
CA ALA A 68 -26.29 -19.07 -41.24
C ALA A 68 -26.72 -17.80 -40.51
N ASP A 69 -25.88 -17.19 -39.67
CA ASP A 69 -26.19 -15.91 -39.02
C ASP A 69 -26.41 -14.81 -40.07
N TYR A 70 -27.53 -14.09 -39.99
CA TYR A 70 -27.88 -13.02 -40.93
C TYR A 70 -26.82 -11.90 -40.98
N THR A 71 -26.16 -11.64 -39.85
CA THR A 71 -25.09 -10.64 -39.75
C THR A 71 -23.78 -11.15 -40.35
N PHE A 72 -23.59 -12.46 -40.47
CA PHE A 72 -22.39 -13.04 -41.08
C PHE A 72 -22.54 -13.09 -42.58
N ASN A 73 -23.68 -13.60 -43.09
CA ASN A 73 -23.97 -13.64 -44.52
C ASN A 73 -25.47 -13.49 -44.76
N ALA A 74 -25.88 -12.43 -45.46
CA ALA A 74 -27.29 -12.19 -45.76
C ALA A 74 -27.79 -12.97 -47.00
N SER A 75 -26.89 -13.56 -47.78
CA SER A 75 -27.17 -14.22 -49.06
C SER A 75 -27.29 -15.75 -48.92
N GLY A 76 -27.48 -16.45 -50.04
CA GLY A 76 -27.55 -17.93 -50.07
C GLY A 76 -28.75 -18.46 -49.29
N VAL A 77 -28.50 -19.33 -48.30
CA VAL A 77 -29.54 -19.95 -47.45
C VAL A 77 -30.41 -18.93 -46.69
N ASN A 78 -29.89 -17.71 -46.50
CA ASN A 78 -30.60 -16.63 -45.80
C ASN A 78 -31.46 -15.76 -46.71
N GLN A 79 -31.22 -15.75 -48.03
CA GLN A 79 -31.89 -14.83 -48.96
C GLN A 79 -33.43 -14.99 -48.94
N PRO A 80 -34.01 -16.21 -49.00
CA PRO A 80 -35.47 -16.36 -48.98
C PRO A 80 -36.10 -15.85 -47.68
N TRP A 81 -35.40 -16.00 -46.55
CA TRP A 81 -35.85 -15.51 -45.26
C TRP A 81 -35.79 -13.98 -45.17
N VAL A 82 -34.75 -13.38 -45.74
CA VAL A 82 -34.59 -11.91 -45.84
C VAL A 82 -35.68 -11.31 -46.71
N ASP A 83 -35.96 -11.90 -47.88
CA ASP A 83 -36.99 -11.41 -48.80
C ASP A 83 -38.38 -11.46 -48.17
N LEU A 84 -38.74 -12.57 -47.53
CA LEU A 84 -40.02 -12.70 -46.82
C LEU A 84 -40.12 -11.72 -45.64
N ALA A 85 -39.01 -11.45 -44.94
CA ALA A 85 -38.99 -10.51 -43.83
C ALA A 85 -39.20 -9.06 -44.29
N GLN A 86 -38.71 -8.70 -45.49
CA GLN A 86 -38.96 -7.38 -46.08
C GLN A 86 -40.45 -7.18 -46.37
N ASP A 87 -41.10 -8.20 -46.93
CA ASP A 87 -42.54 -8.16 -47.20
C ASP A 87 -43.35 -8.10 -45.89
N LEU A 88 -42.96 -8.91 -44.90
CA LEU A 88 -43.61 -8.92 -43.58
C LEU A 88 -43.40 -7.59 -42.81
N GLY A 89 -42.21 -7.01 -42.87
CA GLY A 89 -41.88 -5.73 -42.24
C GLY A 89 -42.71 -4.57 -42.80
N ARG A 90 -42.93 -4.53 -44.12
CA ARG A 90 -43.79 -3.54 -44.79
C ARG A 90 -45.23 -3.62 -44.27
N GLU A 91 -45.77 -4.83 -44.13
CA GLU A 91 -47.14 -5.05 -43.65
C GLU A 91 -47.29 -4.66 -42.17
N LEU A 92 -46.30 -5.01 -41.34
CA LEU A 92 -46.29 -4.73 -39.90
C LEU A 92 -45.87 -3.30 -39.55
N LYS A 93 -45.45 -2.49 -40.52
CA LYS A 93 -44.82 -1.17 -40.32
C LYS A 93 -43.64 -1.22 -39.34
N LYS A 94 -42.86 -2.30 -39.40
CA LYS A 94 -41.63 -2.52 -38.62
C LYS A 94 -40.43 -2.65 -39.56
N SER A 95 -39.22 -2.46 -39.04
CA SER A 95 -38.01 -2.75 -39.81
C SER A 95 -37.95 -4.25 -40.10
N TYR A 96 -37.59 -4.63 -41.34
CA TYR A 96 -37.39 -6.05 -41.66
C TYR A 96 -36.25 -6.68 -40.85
N LEU A 97 -35.30 -5.87 -40.37
CA LEU A 97 -34.25 -6.33 -39.45
C LEU A 97 -34.82 -6.70 -38.08
N GLU A 98 -35.85 -6.00 -37.59
CA GLU A 98 -36.54 -6.34 -36.33
C GLU A 98 -37.38 -7.62 -36.48
N VAL A 99 -37.74 -7.98 -37.71
CA VAL A 99 -38.36 -9.26 -38.04
C VAL A 99 -37.31 -10.37 -38.05
N LEU A 100 -36.19 -10.18 -38.76
CA LEU A 100 -35.13 -11.17 -38.89
C LEU A 100 -34.44 -11.48 -37.56
N MET A 101 -34.17 -10.44 -36.78
CA MET A 101 -33.36 -10.47 -35.57
C MET A 101 -34.10 -9.68 -34.49
N PRO A 102 -34.96 -10.33 -33.69
CA PRO A 102 -35.81 -9.67 -32.70
C PRO A 102 -35.01 -9.26 -31.44
N VAL A 103 -34.08 -8.33 -31.59
CA VAL A 103 -33.32 -7.71 -30.48
C VAL A 103 -33.92 -6.36 -30.06
N THR A 104 -33.50 -5.89 -28.88
CA THR A 104 -34.23 -4.86 -28.13
C THR A 104 -33.56 -3.48 -28.08
N ARG A 105 -32.31 -3.35 -28.55
CA ARG A 105 -31.51 -2.11 -28.42
C ARG A 105 -30.85 -1.70 -29.73
N PHE A 106 -30.82 -0.39 -29.98
CA PHE A 106 -30.28 0.24 -31.20
C PHE A 106 -28.83 0.71 -30.99
N ASP A 107 -28.10 0.90 -32.10
CA ASP A 107 -26.71 1.36 -32.15
C ASP A 107 -26.49 2.69 -31.40
N PRO A 108 -25.75 2.67 -30.28
CA PRO A 108 -25.47 3.84 -29.48
C PRO A 108 -24.55 4.87 -30.16
N ASP A 109 -23.73 4.43 -31.13
CA ASP A 109 -22.69 5.25 -31.75
C ASP A 109 -23.21 6.10 -32.92
N SER A 110 -24.13 5.56 -33.73
CA SER A 110 -24.62 6.25 -34.93
C SER A 110 -25.95 6.99 -34.74
N PHE A 111 -26.74 6.68 -33.69
CA PHE A 111 -28.11 7.17 -33.48
C PHE A 111 -29.02 7.03 -34.74
N SER A 112 -28.63 6.20 -35.71
CA SER A 112 -29.26 6.13 -37.02
C SER A 112 -30.46 5.18 -37.01
N LYS A 113 -31.46 5.45 -37.85
CA LYS A 113 -32.60 4.52 -38.02
C LYS A 113 -32.10 3.24 -38.68
N ILE A 114 -32.11 2.14 -37.93
CA ILE A 114 -31.57 0.84 -38.37
C ILE A 114 -32.27 0.29 -39.62
N SER A 115 -33.49 0.73 -39.94
CA SER A 115 -34.28 0.28 -41.09
C SER A 115 -33.63 0.41 -42.47
N SER A 116 -32.52 1.15 -42.61
CA SER A 116 -31.80 1.34 -43.88
C SER A 116 -30.53 0.49 -44.04
N HIS A 117 -30.15 -0.31 -43.05
CA HIS A 117 -28.90 -1.07 -43.07
C HIS A 117 -29.07 -2.47 -43.66
N SER A 118 -28.04 -2.96 -44.36
CA SER A 118 -27.94 -4.40 -44.69
C SER A 118 -27.62 -5.19 -43.42
N PRO A 119 -28.13 -6.43 -43.23
CA PRO A 119 -27.76 -7.28 -42.10
C PRO A 119 -26.23 -7.44 -41.96
N SER A 120 -25.52 -7.57 -43.08
CA SER A 120 -24.06 -7.72 -43.11
C SER A 120 -23.29 -6.50 -42.59
N SER A 121 -23.90 -5.30 -42.63
CA SER A 121 -23.32 -4.05 -42.10
C SER A 121 -23.47 -3.87 -40.59
N LEU A 122 -24.18 -4.80 -39.92
CA LEU A 122 -24.44 -4.78 -38.48
C LEU A 122 -23.74 -5.94 -37.78
N PHE A 123 -23.42 -5.80 -36.50
CA PHE A 123 -23.03 -6.91 -35.63
C PHE A 123 -23.72 -6.76 -34.27
N LEU A 124 -23.80 -7.86 -33.53
CA LEU A 124 -24.36 -7.85 -32.19
C LEU A 124 -23.29 -7.62 -31.13
N GLY A 125 -23.64 -6.81 -30.14
CA GLY A 125 -22.83 -6.56 -28.96
C GLY A 125 -22.73 -7.80 -28.07
N ASP A 126 -21.80 -7.76 -27.11
CA ASP A 126 -21.52 -8.86 -26.18
C ASP A 126 -22.76 -9.30 -25.36
N ASP A 127 -23.72 -8.40 -25.19
CA ASP A 127 -25.00 -8.64 -24.49
C ASP A 127 -26.05 -9.40 -25.31
N ASP A 128 -25.74 -9.72 -26.57
CA ASP A 128 -26.62 -10.36 -27.57
C ASP A 128 -27.92 -9.60 -27.86
N LYS A 129 -28.01 -8.34 -27.45
CA LYS A 129 -29.24 -7.53 -27.48
C LYS A 129 -29.08 -6.18 -28.14
N THR A 130 -27.84 -5.70 -28.26
CA THR A 130 -27.51 -4.40 -28.82
C THR A 130 -26.93 -4.56 -30.21
N TRP A 131 -27.51 -3.89 -31.20
CA TRP A 131 -26.92 -3.81 -32.54
C TRP A 131 -25.87 -2.72 -32.60
N HIS A 132 -24.79 -2.98 -33.33
CA HIS A 132 -23.76 -1.99 -33.65
C HIS A 132 -23.52 -1.95 -35.16
N SER A 133 -23.24 -0.76 -35.68
CA SER A 133 -22.88 -0.58 -37.09
C SER A 133 -21.38 -0.75 -37.30
N VAL A 134 -20.99 -1.54 -38.31
CA VAL A 134 -19.60 -1.66 -38.75
C VAL A 134 -19.07 -0.31 -39.27
N GLU A 135 -19.93 0.49 -39.92
CA GLU A 135 -19.56 1.82 -40.39
C GLU A 135 -19.26 2.77 -39.23
N ALA A 136 -20.09 2.74 -38.18
CA ALA A 136 -19.87 3.53 -36.97
C ALA A 136 -18.56 3.13 -36.29
N LEU A 137 -18.28 1.83 -36.19
CA LEU A 137 -17.03 1.30 -35.66
C LEU A 137 -15.83 1.78 -36.49
N ILE A 138 -15.87 1.71 -37.82
CA ILE A 138 -14.79 2.24 -38.69
C ILE A 138 -14.55 3.72 -38.45
N LYS A 139 -15.62 4.52 -38.31
CA LYS A 139 -15.52 5.96 -38.03
C LYS A 139 -14.84 6.21 -36.68
N GLN A 140 -15.22 5.47 -35.64
CA GLN A 140 -14.64 5.58 -34.31
C GLN A 140 -13.18 5.14 -34.28
N LEU A 141 -12.86 4.05 -34.97
CA LEU A 141 -11.51 3.50 -35.10
C LEU A 141 -10.56 4.50 -35.79
N LYS A 142 -11.02 5.23 -36.81
CA LYS A 142 -10.21 6.30 -37.45
C LYS A 142 -9.91 7.47 -36.53
N LEU A 143 -10.86 7.83 -35.66
CA LEU A 143 -10.71 8.97 -34.76
C LEU A 143 -9.78 8.63 -33.60
N THR A 144 -9.90 7.43 -33.04
CA THR A 144 -9.22 7.05 -31.79
C THR A 144 -8.05 6.10 -31.97
N GLY A 145 -8.01 5.34 -33.07
CA GLY A 145 -7.08 4.23 -33.28
C GLY A 145 -7.37 2.99 -32.41
N MET A 146 -8.48 2.97 -31.66
CA MET A 146 -8.80 1.94 -30.67
C MET A 146 -10.09 1.20 -31.04
N LEU A 147 -10.11 -0.13 -30.83
CA LEU A 147 -11.28 -0.98 -31.02
C LEU A 147 -12.28 -0.75 -29.88
N ALA A 148 -13.02 0.35 -29.92
CA ALA A 148 -13.94 0.73 -28.85
C ALA A 148 -15.33 1.10 -29.38
N ILE A 149 -16.36 0.79 -28.58
CA ILE A 149 -17.79 1.05 -28.86
C ILE A 149 -18.47 1.60 -27.60
N HIS A 150 -19.62 2.25 -27.78
CA HIS A 150 -20.51 2.60 -26.66
C HIS A 150 -21.65 1.60 -26.56
N ASP A 151 -21.95 1.10 -25.37
CA ASP A 151 -23.12 0.23 -25.13
C ASP A 151 -24.39 1.04 -24.83
N ILE A 152 -24.24 2.30 -24.38
CA ILE A 152 -25.35 3.15 -23.95
C ILE A 152 -25.33 4.47 -24.74
N PRO A 153 -26.47 4.88 -25.34
CA PRO A 153 -26.55 6.14 -26.04
C PRO A 153 -26.24 7.32 -25.11
N LYS A 154 -25.32 8.21 -25.52
CA LYS A 154 -24.85 9.40 -24.79
C LYS A 154 -23.93 9.12 -23.59
N ASP A 155 -23.47 7.89 -23.39
CA ASP A 155 -22.37 7.64 -22.46
C ASP A 155 -21.06 8.26 -22.99
N ILE A 156 -20.22 8.75 -22.08
CA ILE A 156 -18.95 9.40 -22.38
C ILE A 156 -17.80 8.38 -22.42
N SER A 157 -17.99 7.21 -21.79
CA SER A 157 -16.95 6.17 -21.71
C SER A 157 -17.21 5.02 -22.68
N PRO A 158 -16.51 4.95 -23.83
CA PRO A 158 -16.55 3.75 -24.65
C PRO A 158 -15.80 2.60 -23.97
N ARG A 159 -16.21 1.36 -24.24
CA ARG A 159 -15.48 0.15 -23.85
C ARG A 159 -14.77 -0.48 -25.02
N ILE A 160 -13.77 -1.31 -24.75
CA ILE A 160 -13.09 -2.09 -25.78
C ILE A 160 -14.04 -3.19 -26.32
N LEU A 161 -13.89 -3.56 -27.59
CA LEU A 161 -14.60 -4.71 -28.17
C LEU A 161 -14.24 -6.00 -27.44
N SER A 162 -15.24 -6.87 -27.27
CA SER A 162 -15.05 -8.20 -26.70
C SER A 162 -14.49 -9.18 -27.72
N ILE A 163 -13.90 -10.28 -27.24
CA ILE A 163 -13.46 -11.40 -28.09
C ILE A 163 -14.63 -11.93 -28.95
N LYS A 164 -15.85 -11.98 -28.39
CA LYS A 164 -17.06 -12.40 -29.09
C LYS A 164 -17.42 -11.45 -30.24
N GLU A 165 -17.36 -10.14 -30.00
CA GLU A 165 -17.65 -9.14 -31.02
C GLU A 165 -16.61 -9.15 -32.14
N MET A 166 -15.32 -9.32 -31.80
CA MET A 166 -14.27 -9.47 -32.80
C MET A 166 -14.45 -10.76 -33.61
N TYR A 167 -14.85 -11.87 -32.98
CA TYR A 167 -15.26 -13.10 -33.67
C TYR A 167 -16.37 -12.83 -34.69
N ARG A 168 -17.44 -12.13 -34.28
CA ARG A 168 -18.56 -11.78 -35.18
C ARG A 168 -18.13 -10.93 -36.36
N LEU A 169 -17.22 -10.00 -36.14
CA LEU A 169 -16.68 -9.15 -37.20
C LEU A 169 -15.80 -9.93 -38.17
N GLN A 170 -14.98 -10.87 -37.68
CA GLN A 170 -14.14 -11.73 -38.51
C GLN A 170 -14.95 -12.72 -39.34
N SER A 171 -16.07 -13.24 -38.81
CA SER A 171 -16.87 -14.29 -39.46
C SER A 171 -17.79 -13.79 -40.59
N LYS A 172 -17.77 -12.49 -40.89
CA LYS A 172 -18.57 -11.90 -41.97
C LYS A 172 -18.10 -12.37 -43.35
N THR A 173 -19.03 -12.80 -44.19
CA THR A 173 -18.81 -13.26 -45.57
C THR A 173 -19.92 -12.77 -46.51
N GLY A 174 -19.69 -12.80 -47.82
CA GLY A 174 -20.68 -12.40 -48.83
C GLY A 174 -20.44 -11.03 -49.45
N GLU A 175 -21.39 -10.60 -50.29
CA GLU A 175 -21.28 -9.38 -51.09
C GLU A 175 -21.49 -8.11 -50.23
N GLY A 176 -20.83 -7.00 -50.61
CA GLY A 176 -20.99 -5.70 -49.94
C GLY A 176 -20.14 -5.47 -48.68
N LEU A 177 -19.17 -6.35 -48.39
CA LEU A 177 -18.22 -6.15 -47.28
C LEU A 177 -17.06 -5.21 -47.63
N SER A 178 -16.73 -5.07 -48.92
CA SER A 178 -15.63 -4.24 -49.37
C SER A 178 -16.00 -2.75 -49.36
N PHE A 179 -15.04 -1.92 -48.98
CA PHE A 179 -15.23 -0.48 -48.91
C PHE A 179 -13.94 0.28 -49.23
N ASN A 180 -14.10 1.54 -49.63
CA ASN A 180 -12.98 2.41 -49.97
C ASN A 180 -12.74 3.43 -48.85
N LEU A 181 -11.48 3.61 -48.46
CA LEU A 181 -11.05 4.70 -47.57
C LEU A 181 -9.92 5.48 -48.24
N GLY A 182 -10.24 6.71 -48.65
CA GLY A 182 -9.32 7.51 -49.46
C GLY A 182 -9.04 6.79 -50.79
N ASN A 183 -7.77 6.47 -51.04
CA ASN A 183 -7.32 5.82 -52.27
C ASN A 183 -7.07 4.30 -52.13
N LYS A 184 -7.40 3.70 -50.97
CA LYS A 184 -7.23 2.26 -50.72
C LYS A 184 -8.60 1.57 -50.68
N GLN A 185 -8.68 0.41 -51.34
CA GLN A 185 -9.81 -0.50 -51.27
C GLN A 185 -9.48 -1.61 -50.26
N TYR A 186 -10.41 -1.90 -49.36
CA TYR A 186 -10.30 -3.00 -48.40
C TYR A 186 -11.39 -4.05 -48.70
N GLU A 187 -11.04 -5.32 -48.57
CA GLU A 187 -11.96 -6.44 -48.85
C GLU A 187 -13.04 -6.57 -47.78
N SER A 188 -12.72 -6.20 -46.54
CA SER A 188 -13.62 -6.26 -45.39
C SER A 188 -13.15 -5.34 -44.25
N PHE A 189 -13.95 -5.23 -43.19
CA PHE A 189 -13.52 -4.58 -41.94
C PHE A 189 -12.26 -5.26 -41.36
N TRP A 190 -12.20 -6.59 -41.44
CA TRP A 190 -11.09 -7.36 -40.89
C TRP A 190 -9.78 -7.07 -41.62
N ASP A 191 -9.86 -6.97 -42.95
CA ASP A 191 -8.73 -6.58 -43.81
C ASP A 191 -8.23 -5.18 -43.47
N TYR A 192 -9.14 -4.21 -43.28
CA TYR A 192 -8.80 -2.86 -42.83
C TYR A 192 -8.12 -2.84 -41.45
N LEU A 193 -8.64 -3.61 -40.49
CA LEU A 193 -8.07 -3.70 -39.15
C LEU A 193 -6.62 -4.21 -39.19
N LEU A 194 -6.36 -5.30 -39.93
CA LEU A 194 -5.04 -5.92 -40.00
C LEU A 194 -4.00 -5.09 -40.74
N ASN A 195 -4.41 -4.42 -41.82
CA ASN A 195 -3.47 -3.73 -42.71
C ASN A 195 -3.24 -2.26 -42.36
N GLU A 196 -4.21 -1.57 -41.75
CA GLU A 196 -4.09 -0.13 -41.46
C GLU A 196 -3.96 0.17 -39.96
N ILE A 197 -4.63 -0.59 -39.09
CA ILE A 197 -4.85 -0.19 -37.68
C ILE A 197 -3.97 -0.96 -36.71
N ALA A 198 -4.05 -2.29 -36.72
CA ALA A 198 -3.26 -3.16 -35.84
C ALA A 198 -1.73 -2.90 -35.93
N PRO A 199 -1.14 -2.58 -37.10
CA PRO A 199 0.28 -2.21 -37.18
C PRO A 199 0.65 -0.94 -36.40
N GLY A 200 -0.33 -0.06 -36.14
CA GLY A 200 -0.18 1.20 -35.39
C GLY A 200 -0.27 1.03 -33.87
N TRP A 201 -0.73 -0.12 -33.36
CA TRP A 201 -0.73 -0.41 -31.93
C TRP A 201 0.72 -0.61 -31.46
N LYS A 202 1.25 0.41 -30.76
CA LYS A 202 2.66 0.47 -30.35
C LYS A 202 3.04 -0.74 -29.49
N LYS A 203 4.29 -1.20 -29.65
CA LYS A 203 4.96 -2.16 -28.75
C LYS A 203 5.26 -1.58 -27.35
N SER A 204 4.42 -0.71 -26.79
CA SER A 204 4.63 -0.32 -25.39
C SER A 204 4.23 -1.49 -24.50
N GLU A 205 5.09 -1.87 -23.56
CA GLU A 205 4.81 -2.82 -22.47
C GLU A 205 3.79 -2.26 -21.45
N ASP A 206 2.92 -1.37 -21.92
CA ASP A 206 1.89 -0.67 -21.19
C ASP A 206 0.59 -1.48 -21.31
N TYR A 207 0.57 -2.61 -20.61
CA TYR A 207 -0.59 -3.47 -20.38
C TYR A 207 -0.60 -3.92 -18.91
N SER A 208 -1.77 -4.27 -18.40
CA SER A 208 -1.94 -4.66 -16.99
C SER A 208 -1.30 -6.05 -16.74
N PRO A 209 -0.45 -6.24 -15.71
CA PRO A 209 0.16 -7.53 -15.39
C PRO A 209 -0.84 -8.67 -15.15
N GLN A 210 -2.05 -8.34 -14.69
CA GLN A 210 -3.16 -9.26 -14.47
C GLN A 210 -3.55 -9.99 -15.75
N LEU A 211 -3.48 -9.31 -16.90
CA LEU A 211 -3.76 -9.91 -18.21
C LEU A 211 -2.82 -11.07 -18.55
N LEU A 212 -1.58 -11.03 -18.05
CA LEU A 212 -0.61 -12.11 -18.26
C LEU A 212 -1.01 -13.38 -17.50
N MET A 213 -1.55 -13.24 -16.29
CA MET A 213 -2.07 -14.37 -15.50
C MET A 213 -3.32 -14.96 -16.15
N SER A 214 -4.27 -14.12 -16.57
CA SER A 214 -5.47 -14.61 -17.27
C SER A 214 -5.13 -15.26 -18.62
N LEU A 215 -4.10 -14.78 -19.32
CA LEU A 215 -3.59 -15.43 -20.53
C LEU A 215 -2.95 -16.80 -20.21
N LEU A 216 -2.26 -16.93 -19.07
CA LEU A 216 -1.75 -18.23 -18.61
C LEU A 216 -2.90 -19.21 -18.33
N ASP A 217 -4.02 -18.75 -17.78
CA ASP A 217 -5.20 -19.57 -17.56
C ASP A 217 -5.82 -20.05 -18.88
N VAL A 218 -5.84 -19.19 -19.92
CA VAL A 218 -6.23 -19.59 -21.28
C VAL A 218 -5.30 -20.69 -21.81
N LEU A 219 -3.98 -20.57 -21.65
CA LEU A 219 -3.03 -21.62 -22.06
C LEU A 219 -3.31 -22.95 -21.33
N ASN A 220 -3.54 -22.91 -20.01
CA ASN A 220 -3.82 -24.12 -19.23
C ASN A 220 -5.16 -24.77 -19.64
N ALA A 221 -6.16 -23.97 -20.00
CA ALA A 221 -7.48 -24.48 -20.39
C ALA A 221 -7.50 -25.23 -21.73
N VAL A 222 -6.48 -25.04 -22.59
CA VAL A 222 -6.35 -25.77 -23.86
C VAL A 222 -6.00 -27.25 -23.63
N GLU A 223 -5.31 -27.58 -22.54
CA GLU A 223 -4.86 -28.94 -22.20
C GLU A 223 -6.00 -29.97 -22.18
N ASN A 224 -7.16 -29.57 -21.63
CA ASN A 224 -8.25 -30.50 -21.38
C ASN A 224 -9.10 -30.82 -22.61
N LYS A 225 -8.81 -30.17 -23.77
CA LYS A 225 -9.67 -30.16 -24.97
C LYS A 225 -11.15 -29.97 -24.62
N ASN A 226 -11.42 -29.30 -23.51
CA ASN A 226 -12.75 -29.07 -22.97
C ASN A 226 -13.17 -27.67 -23.41
N PRO A 227 -14.03 -27.55 -24.44
CA PRO A 227 -14.40 -26.24 -24.97
C PRO A 227 -15.04 -25.33 -23.92
N LYS A 228 -15.67 -25.91 -22.89
CA LYS A 228 -16.30 -25.15 -21.80
C LYS A 228 -15.27 -24.47 -20.89
N GLU A 229 -14.17 -25.15 -20.58
CA GLU A 229 -13.11 -24.59 -19.74
C GLU A 229 -12.34 -23.50 -20.48
N LEU A 230 -12.00 -23.74 -21.75
CA LEU A 230 -11.39 -22.72 -22.60
C LEU A 230 -12.30 -21.50 -22.72
N ARG A 231 -13.61 -21.71 -22.91
CA ARG A 231 -14.60 -20.63 -22.93
C ARG A 231 -14.64 -19.84 -21.62
N PHE A 232 -14.62 -20.53 -20.48
CA PHE A 232 -14.59 -19.88 -19.17
C PHE A 232 -13.32 -19.06 -18.97
N ALA A 233 -12.15 -19.59 -19.34
CA ALA A 233 -10.88 -18.87 -19.27
C ALA A 233 -10.87 -17.60 -20.16
N LEU A 234 -11.43 -17.69 -21.38
CA LEU A 234 -11.58 -16.53 -22.27
C LEU A 234 -12.52 -15.46 -21.69
N LEU A 235 -13.62 -15.85 -21.04
CA LEU A 235 -14.52 -14.91 -20.38
C LEU A 235 -13.85 -14.21 -19.19
N ASN A 236 -13.04 -14.93 -18.40
CA ASN A 236 -12.26 -14.32 -17.32
C ASN A 236 -11.21 -13.34 -17.87
N LEU A 237 -10.51 -13.72 -18.94
CA LEU A 237 -9.59 -12.82 -19.63
C LEU A 237 -10.33 -11.57 -20.16
N GLN A 238 -11.53 -11.72 -20.71
CA GLN A 238 -12.34 -10.58 -21.16
C GLN A 238 -12.72 -9.64 -20.00
N ALA A 239 -13.09 -10.19 -18.83
CA ALA A 239 -13.38 -9.40 -17.65
C ALA A 239 -12.17 -8.56 -17.21
N GLU A 240 -10.96 -9.13 -17.23
CA GLU A 240 -9.73 -8.40 -16.93
C GLU A 240 -9.38 -7.35 -17.99
N ILE A 241 -9.64 -7.64 -19.27
CA ILE A 241 -9.50 -6.66 -20.36
C ILE A 241 -10.43 -5.47 -20.15
N ASN A 242 -11.67 -5.71 -19.70
CA ASN A 242 -12.65 -4.66 -19.42
C ASN A 242 -12.24 -3.76 -18.24
N ASN A 243 -11.41 -4.26 -17.32
CA ASN A 243 -10.84 -3.46 -16.22
C ASN A 243 -9.65 -2.58 -16.65
N CYS A 244 -9.14 -2.75 -17.87
CA CYS A 244 -8.01 -1.99 -18.39
C CYS A 244 -8.45 -0.68 -19.04
N THR A 245 -7.52 0.28 -19.14
CA THR A 245 -7.75 1.44 -20.02
C THR A 245 -7.80 1.00 -21.49
N LEU A 246 -8.54 1.73 -22.34
CA LEU A 246 -8.65 1.39 -23.77
C LEU A 246 -7.29 1.25 -24.46
N LYS A 247 -6.32 2.06 -24.06
CA LYS A 247 -4.95 2.00 -24.57
C LYS A 247 -4.24 0.70 -24.16
N GLN A 248 -4.34 0.30 -22.89
CA GLN A 248 -3.75 -0.94 -22.39
C GLN A 248 -4.37 -2.17 -23.06
N ALA A 249 -5.71 -2.18 -23.20
CA ALA A 249 -6.42 -3.25 -23.88
C ALA A 249 -6.03 -3.34 -25.37
N SER A 250 -5.97 -2.21 -26.08
CA SER A 250 -5.55 -2.18 -27.49
C SER A 250 -4.10 -2.65 -27.68
N ASN A 251 -3.18 -2.24 -26.79
CA ASN A 251 -1.79 -2.72 -26.82
C ASN A 251 -1.70 -4.23 -26.58
N PHE A 252 -2.51 -4.76 -25.65
CA PHE A 252 -2.55 -6.19 -25.36
C PHE A 252 -3.06 -6.99 -26.56
N TYR A 253 -4.16 -6.58 -27.17
CA TYR A 253 -4.64 -7.18 -28.42
C TYR A 253 -3.62 -7.09 -29.55
N GLY A 254 -2.86 -5.99 -29.64
CA GLY A 254 -1.82 -5.77 -30.64
C GLY A 254 -0.51 -6.54 -30.45
N LEU A 255 -0.40 -7.41 -29.45
CA LEU A 255 0.76 -8.28 -29.32
C LEU A 255 0.91 -9.15 -30.57
N LYS A 256 2.12 -9.11 -31.18
CA LYS A 256 2.40 -9.66 -32.50
C LYS A 256 3.31 -10.89 -32.39
N PHE A 257 2.91 -11.98 -33.02
CA PHE A 257 3.59 -13.28 -33.03
C PHE A 257 3.85 -13.77 -34.46
N ILE A 258 4.65 -14.83 -34.58
CA ILE A 258 4.95 -15.48 -35.85
C ILE A 258 4.33 -16.89 -35.82
N TYR A 259 3.49 -17.19 -36.80
CA TYR A 259 2.85 -18.48 -37.00
C TYR A 259 2.96 -18.87 -38.47
N GLN A 260 3.51 -20.05 -38.79
CA GLN A 260 3.73 -20.52 -40.16
C GLN A 260 4.38 -19.46 -41.10
N ASN A 261 5.42 -18.78 -40.62
CA ASN A 261 6.12 -17.67 -41.31
C ASN A 261 5.25 -16.44 -41.64
N LYS A 262 4.06 -16.34 -41.07
CA LYS A 262 3.18 -15.17 -41.17
C LYS A 262 3.07 -14.48 -39.81
N SER A 263 2.86 -13.18 -39.85
CA SER A 263 2.51 -12.44 -38.66
C SER A 263 1.07 -12.74 -38.25
N ILE A 264 0.85 -12.93 -36.96
CA ILE A 264 -0.49 -13.06 -36.36
C ILE A 264 -0.55 -12.22 -35.07
N TYR A 265 -1.67 -11.54 -34.82
CA TYR A 265 -1.88 -10.76 -33.60
C TYR A 265 -2.60 -11.56 -32.51
N LEU A 266 -2.47 -11.15 -31.25
CA LEU A 266 -3.09 -11.86 -30.12
C LEU A 266 -4.60 -11.94 -30.26
N PHE A 267 -5.27 -10.86 -30.68
CA PHE A 267 -6.72 -10.90 -30.86
C PHE A 267 -7.16 -11.96 -31.88
N GLU A 268 -6.38 -12.20 -32.94
CA GLU A 268 -6.66 -13.26 -33.91
C GLU A 268 -6.54 -14.64 -33.28
N ILE A 269 -5.53 -14.84 -32.43
CA ILE A 269 -5.33 -16.09 -31.67
C ILE A 269 -6.48 -16.29 -30.68
N LEU A 270 -6.91 -15.25 -29.95
CA LEU A 270 -8.03 -15.33 -29.02
C LEU A 270 -9.35 -15.68 -29.71
N ILE A 271 -9.56 -15.19 -30.94
CA ILE A 271 -10.72 -15.57 -31.75
C ILE A 271 -10.61 -17.02 -32.21
N ALA A 272 -9.43 -17.49 -32.61
CA ALA A 272 -9.22 -18.91 -32.91
C ALA A 272 -9.52 -19.79 -31.68
N CYS A 273 -9.14 -19.36 -30.47
CA CYS A 273 -9.53 -20.01 -29.22
C CYS A 273 -11.04 -19.98 -28.98
N TRP A 274 -11.70 -18.86 -29.30
CA TRP A 274 -13.16 -18.72 -29.19
C TRP A 274 -13.92 -19.66 -30.14
N LYS A 275 -13.40 -19.84 -31.36
CA LYS A 275 -13.87 -20.78 -32.38
C LYS A 275 -13.54 -22.23 -32.07
N ASN A 276 -12.53 -22.45 -31.22
CA ASN A 276 -11.93 -23.75 -30.97
C ASN A 276 -11.38 -24.38 -32.27
N ASP A 277 -10.61 -23.60 -33.03
CA ASP A 277 -9.95 -24.07 -34.27
C ASP A 277 -9.08 -25.32 -34.01
N ALA A 278 -8.89 -26.16 -35.03
CA ALA A 278 -8.11 -27.39 -34.88
C ALA A 278 -6.61 -27.16 -34.60
N ASP A 279 -6.08 -25.99 -34.96
CA ASP A 279 -4.67 -25.60 -34.87
C ASP A 279 -4.38 -24.59 -33.74
N ILE A 280 -5.30 -24.45 -32.76
CA ILE A 280 -5.12 -23.49 -31.64
C ILE A 280 -3.85 -23.74 -30.83
N GLU A 281 -3.45 -25.01 -30.65
CA GLU A 281 -2.24 -25.37 -29.90
C GLU A 281 -1.01 -24.77 -30.58
N ASP A 282 -0.87 -24.95 -31.90
CA ASP A 282 0.25 -24.43 -32.67
C ASP A 282 0.26 -22.88 -32.71
N LYS A 283 -0.92 -22.25 -32.77
CA LYS A 283 -1.07 -20.78 -32.70
C LYS A 283 -0.65 -20.22 -31.33
N LEU A 284 -0.82 -20.98 -30.25
CA LEU A 284 -0.51 -20.57 -28.88
C LEU A 284 0.92 -20.87 -28.44
N VAL A 285 1.66 -21.75 -29.11
CA VAL A 285 3.08 -22.02 -28.80
C VAL A 285 3.94 -20.73 -28.73
N PRO A 286 3.89 -19.81 -29.71
CA PRO A 286 4.62 -18.54 -29.63
C PRO A 286 4.18 -17.65 -28.46
N VAL A 287 2.90 -17.73 -28.08
CA VAL A 287 2.34 -16.97 -26.95
C VAL A 287 2.89 -17.51 -25.63
N ALA A 288 2.90 -18.84 -25.46
CA ALA A 288 3.48 -19.51 -24.31
C ALA A 288 4.98 -19.19 -24.14
N GLN A 289 5.74 -19.24 -25.24
CA GLN A 289 7.15 -18.84 -25.24
C GLN A 289 7.33 -17.38 -24.79
N TRP A 290 6.60 -16.46 -25.41
CA TRP A 290 6.66 -15.04 -25.07
C TRP A 290 6.30 -14.78 -23.60
N LEU A 291 5.25 -15.44 -23.10
CA LEU A 291 4.80 -15.29 -21.72
C LEU A 291 5.88 -15.75 -20.73
N SER A 292 6.53 -16.87 -21.01
CA SER A 292 7.64 -17.39 -20.19
C SER A 292 8.90 -16.52 -20.24
N VAL A 293 9.14 -15.80 -21.34
CA VAL A 293 10.24 -14.83 -21.43
C VAL A 293 9.90 -13.58 -20.61
N LYS A 294 8.63 -13.16 -20.61
CA LYS A 294 8.16 -12.00 -19.83
C LYS A 294 8.16 -12.26 -18.33
N ASN A 295 7.68 -13.42 -17.91
CA ASN A 295 7.76 -13.88 -16.53
C ASN A 295 8.09 -15.38 -16.53
N PRO A 296 9.33 -15.77 -16.17
CA PRO A 296 9.75 -17.17 -16.19
C PRO A 296 8.96 -18.11 -15.27
N ALA A 297 8.18 -17.59 -14.32
CA ALA A 297 7.28 -18.40 -13.51
C ALA A 297 5.98 -18.78 -14.25
N PHE A 298 5.64 -18.08 -15.34
CA PHE A 298 4.40 -18.27 -16.08
C PHE A 298 4.56 -19.37 -17.13
N ILE A 299 4.71 -20.59 -16.63
CA ILE A 299 4.76 -21.82 -17.41
C ILE A 299 3.39 -22.48 -17.33
N SER A 300 2.84 -22.83 -18.50
CA SER A 300 1.61 -23.61 -18.60
C SER A 300 1.88 -25.07 -18.25
N THR A 301 0.90 -25.74 -17.64
CA THR A 301 0.97 -27.17 -17.35
C THR A 301 0.75 -28.05 -18.58
N SER A 302 0.19 -27.47 -19.65
CA SER A 302 -0.18 -28.20 -20.86
C SER A 302 1.04 -28.78 -21.58
N PRO A 303 1.07 -30.10 -21.83
CA PRO A 303 2.12 -30.73 -22.62
C PRO A 303 2.22 -30.20 -24.05
N ALA A 304 1.14 -29.63 -24.60
CA ALA A 304 1.08 -29.07 -25.96
C ALA A 304 2.16 -28.00 -26.21
N PHE A 305 2.62 -27.31 -25.17
CA PHE A 305 3.61 -26.23 -25.28
C PHE A 305 5.05 -26.68 -24.98
N SER A 306 5.28 -27.98 -24.75
CA SER A 306 6.59 -28.52 -24.37
C SER A 306 7.68 -28.20 -25.38
N THR A 307 7.39 -28.38 -26.67
CA THR A 307 8.31 -28.04 -27.77
C THR A 307 8.69 -26.56 -27.77
N GLY A 308 7.71 -25.71 -27.43
CA GLY A 308 7.92 -24.27 -27.26
C GLY A 308 8.89 -23.96 -26.13
N TYR A 309 8.72 -24.59 -24.96
CA TYR A 309 9.58 -24.37 -23.80
C TYR A 309 10.97 -24.98 -23.96
N GLU A 310 11.09 -26.13 -24.62
CA GLU A 310 12.37 -26.78 -24.93
C GLU A 310 13.27 -25.86 -25.76
N ALA A 311 12.70 -25.21 -26.79
CA ALA A 311 13.44 -24.29 -27.66
C ALA A 311 14.10 -23.11 -26.93
N ILE A 312 13.62 -22.76 -25.74
CA ILE A 312 14.11 -21.65 -24.92
C ILE A 312 14.62 -22.09 -23.52
N ASN A 313 14.78 -23.40 -23.30
CA ASN A 313 15.17 -24.00 -22.01
C ASN A 313 14.36 -23.45 -20.82
N ALA A 314 13.04 -23.33 -20.98
CA ALA A 314 12.13 -22.86 -19.95
C ALA A 314 11.36 -24.01 -19.28
N GLY A 315 10.80 -23.75 -18.09
CA GLY A 315 9.97 -24.73 -17.39
C GLY A 315 10.69 -26.05 -17.11
N PRO A 316 10.11 -27.21 -17.46
CA PRO A 316 10.72 -28.53 -17.24
C PRO A 316 12.10 -28.73 -17.87
N PHE A 317 12.47 -27.90 -18.85
CA PHE A 317 13.75 -27.97 -19.56
C PHE A 317 14.86 -27.11 -18.92
N PHE A 318 14.62 -26.57 -17.73
CA PHE A 318 15.61 -25.81 -16.98
C PHE A 318 16.76 -26.72 -16.48
N THR A 319 17.98 -26.45 -16.92
CA THR A 319 19.15 -27.31 -16.67
C THR A 319 20.05 -26.82 -15.54
N ILE A 320 20.96 -27.68 -15.07
CA ILE A 320 22.04 -27.28 -14.13
C ILE A 320 22.86 -26.12 -14.69
N SER A 321 23.19 -26.15 -15.98
CA SER A 321 23.99 -25.08 -16.61
C SER A 321 23.26 -23.73 -16.54
N ASN A 322 21.95 -23.71 -16.73
CA ASN A 322 21.15 -22.49 -16.58
C ASN A 322 21.12 -22.02 -15.11
N LEU A 323 21.04 -22.94 -14.15
CA LEU A 323 21.11 -22.60 -12.73
C LEU A 323 22.47 -22.01 -12.35
N GLU A 324 23.57 -22.61 -12.80
CA GLU A 324 24.92 -22.09 -12.57
C GLU A 324 25.10 -20.68 -13.13
N GLU A 325 24.59 -20.42 -14.34
CA GLU A 325 24.62 -19.10 -14.95
C GLU A 325 23.88 -18.06 -14.09
N LEU A 326 22.67 -18.37 -13.65
CA LEU A 326 21.88 -17.46 -12.81
C LEU A 326 22.52 -17.24 -11.43
N LEU A 327 23.12 -18.27 -10.82
CA LEU A 327 23.86 -18.15 -9.57
C LEU A 327 25.12 -17.27 -9.71
N ASN A 328 25.70 -17.17 -10.91
CA ASN A 328 26.83 -16.29 -11.20
C ASN A 328 26.42 -14.83 -11.40
N GLN A 329 25.15 -14.58 -11.72
CA GLN A 329 24.60 -13.24 -11.90
C GLN A 329 24.10 -12.59 -10.59
N LEU A 330 24.10 -13.33 -9.47
CA LEU A 330 23.66 -12.81 -8.17
C LEU A 330 24.66 -11.79 -7.61
N ASP A 331 24.19 -10.55 -7.37
CA ASP A 331 25.01 -9.54 -6.70
C ASP A 331 24.97 -9.74 -5.18
N CYS A 332 26.08 -10.26 -4.65
CA CYS A 332 26.33 -10.47 -3.24
C CYS A 332 27.31 -9.44 -2.64
N ARG A 333 27.78 -8.43 -3.40
CA ARG A 333 28.78 -7.45 -2.91
C ARG A 333 28.36 -6.73 -1.62
N PRO A 334 27.08 -6.35 -1.43
CA PRO A 334 26.65 -5.71 -0.19
C PRO A 334 26.55 -6.69 1.00
N TYR A 335 26.60 -8.01 0.77
CA TYR A 335 26.22 -9.05 1.73
C TYR A 335 27.24 -10.19 1.79
N ALA A 336 28.41 -9.91 2.37
CA ALA A 336 29.55 -10.85 2.39
C ALA A 336 29.21 -12.24 2.98
N HIS A 337 28.28 -12.31 3.93
CA HIS A 337 27.84 -13.57 4.56
C HIS A 337 27.12 -14.53 3.59
N LEU A 338 26.66 -14.05 2.41
CA LEU A 338 26.02 -14.88 1.39
C LEU A 338 27.03 -15.64 0.50
N ASN A 339 28.30 -15.24 0.49
CA ASN A 339 29.30 -15.83 -0.40
C ASN A 339 29.60 -17.30 -0.08
N ALA A 340 29.70 -17.66 1.20
CA ALA A 340 29.96 -19.04 1.60
C ALA A 340 28.78 -19.99 1.27
N PRO A 341 27.52 -19.66 1.59
CA PRO A 341 26.37 -20.45 1.14
C PRO A 341 26.27 -20.57 -0.39
N LEU A 342 26.53 -19.49 -1.13
CA LEU A 342 26.53 -19.51 -2.59
C LEU A 342 27.62 -20.45 -3.15
N GLN A 343 28.83 -20.41 -2.58
CA GLN A 343 29.92 -21.29 -2.98
C GLN A 343 29.61 -22.76 -2.68
N LYS A 344 28.97 -23.06 -1.54
CA LYS A 344 28.51 -24.41 -1.20
C LYS A 344 27.57 -24.96 -2.27
N ILE A 345 26.58 -24.17 -2.71
CA ILE A 345 25.64 -24.58 -3.77
C ILE A 345 26.39 -24.87 -5.07
N ARG A 346 27.33 -24.00 -5.48
CA ARG A 346 28.15 -24.22 -6.68
C ARG A 346 28.95 -25.52 -6.62
N ASP A 347 29.54 -25.84 -5.47
CA ASP A 347 30.31 -27.06 -5.30
C ASP A 347 29.43 -28.33 -5.23
N MET A 348 28.17 -28.19 -4.83
CA MET A 348 27.16 -29.26 -4.95
C MET A 348 26.79 -29.51 -6.41
N LEU A 349 26.56 -28.45 -7.21
CA LEU A 349 26.16 -28.58 -8.62
C LEU A 349 27.22 -29.29 -9.47
N LYS A 350 28.52 -29.07 -9.21
CA LYS A 350 29.63 -29.80 -9.86
C LYS A 350 29.57 -31.32 -9.69
N LYS A 351 28.89 -31.81 -8.64
CA LYS A 351 28.81 -33.24 -8.29
C LYS A 351 27.49 -33.88 -8.70
N LYS A 352 26.53 -33.10 -9.21
CA LYS A 352 25.19 -33.57 -9.55
C LYS A 352 24.92 -33.46 -11.05
N SER A 353 24.08 -34.37 -11.56
CA SER A 353 23.60 -34.36 -12.94
C SER A 353 22.20 -33.78 -13.09
N THR A 354 21.44 -33.66 -11.99
CA THR A 354 20.10 -33.07 -11.95
C THR A 354 19.93 -32.11 -10.77
N ILE A 355 18.95 -31.21 -10.85
CA ILE A 355 18.56 -30.30 -9.76
C ILE A 355 17.55 -31.05 -8.89
N ASP A 356 17.99 -31.57 -7.76
CA ASP A 356 17.14 -32.32 -6.84
C ASP A 356 16.66 -31.47 -5.66
N LYS A 357 15.89 -32.11 -4.77
CA LYS A 357 15.29 -31.46 -3.59
C LYS A 357 16.35 -30.86 -2.66
N GLU A 358 17.49 -31.52 -2.48
CA GLU A 358 18.57 -31.04 -1.62
C GLU A 358 19.16 -29.72 -2.14
N VAL A 359 19.38 -29.62 -3.46
CA VAL A 359 19.82 -28.35 -4.08
C VAL A 359 18.78 -27.25 -3.87
N SER A 360 17.50 -27.58 -4.03
CA SER A 360 16.40 -26.62 -3.87
C SER A 360 16.26 -26.11 -2.43
N GLU A 361 16.49 -26.98 -1.43
CA GLU A 361 16.50 -26.61 0.00
C GLU A 361 17.67 -25.68 0.35
N GLU A 362 18.86 -25.92 -0.18
CA GLU A 362 20.02 -25.03 0.02
C GLU A 362 19.83 -23.67 -0.64
N ILE A 363 19.21 -23.63 -1.83
CA ILE A 363 18.81 -22.37 -2.47
C ILE A 363 17.79 -21.63 -1.59
N ALA A 364 16.76 -22.31 -1.08
CA ALA A 364 15.79 -21.71 -0.18
C ALA A 364 16.44 -21.14 1.10
N ALA A 365 17.44 -21.83 1.66
CA ALA A 365 18.22 -21.34 2.78
C ALA A 365 19.04 -20.08 2.43
N LEU A 366 19.63 -20.03 1.23
CA LEU A 366 20.31 -18.84 0.72
C LEU A 366 19.36 -17.64 0.62
N PHE A 367 18.17 -17.83 0.04
CA PHE A 367 17.15 -16.77 -0.06
C PHE A 367 16.69 -16.31 1.32
N LYS A 368 16.49 -17.22 2.28
CA LYS A 368 16.14 -16.87 3.66
C LYS A 368 17.21 -16.03 4.35
N SER A 369 18.47 -16.41 4.17
CA SER A 369 19.62 -15.65 4.70
C SER A 369 19.67 -14.24 4.13
N ARG A 370 19.45 -14.11 2.81
CA ARG A 370 19.35 -12.80 2.16
C ARG A 370 18.16 -11.99 2.67
N TRP A 371 16.98 -12.57 2.74
CA TRP A 371 15.75 -11.89 3.17
C TRP A 371 15.93 -11.22 4.54
N ASN A 372 16.51 -11.95 5.49
CA ASN A 372 16.83 -11.43 6.82
C ASN A 372 17.77 -10.20 6.82
N SER A 373 18.54 -10.02 5.75
CA SER A 373 19.49 -8.92 5.60
C SER A 373 18.94 -7.73 4.79
N ILE A 374 17.81 -7.90 4.10
CA ILE A 374 17.26 -6.87 3.21
C ILE A 374 15.87 -6.37 3.63
N ILE A 375 15.14 -7.14 4.43
CA ILE A 375 13.81 -6.73 4.92
C ILE A 375 13.88 -5.35 5.56
N ASP A 376 12.93 -4.50 5.20
CA ASP A 376 12.83 -3.13 5.70
C ASP A 376 13.99 -2.18 5.32
N THR A 377 14.92 -2.60 4.45
CA THR A 377 16.00 -1.78 3.90
C THR A 377 15.67 -1.22 2.51
N SER A 378 16.53 -0.40 1.89
CA SER A 378 16.33 0.06 0.51
C SER A 378 16.37 -1.07 -0.52
N ASN A 379 16.99 -2.21 -0.19
CA ASN A 379 17.12 -3.37 -1.06
C ASN A 379 16.04 -4.43 -0.82
N ASP A 380 14.97 -4.11 -0.09
CA ASP A 380 13.81 -4.99 0.09
C ASP A 380 13.14 -5.28 -1.28
N TYR A 381 12.75 -6.53 -1.53
CA TYR A 381 12.09 -6.96 -2.76
C TYR A 381 10.77 -6.22 -3.05
N LEU A 382 10.07 -5.77 -1.99
CA LEU A 382 8.83 -5.00 -2.12
C LEU A 382 9.08 -3.52 -2.49
N ARG A 383 10.34 -3.06 -2.38
CA ARG A 383 10.72 -1.66 -2.66
C ARG A 383 11.48 -1.51 -3.98
N LEU A 384 12.42 -2.43 -4.23
CA LEU A 384 13.28 -2.40 -5.41
C LEU A 384 13.23 -3.74 -6.13
N THR A 385 12.71 -3.77 -7.35
CA THR A 385 12.70 -4.97 -8.20
C THR A 385 13.81 -4.97 -9.26
N SER A 386 14.54 -3.86 -9.40
CA SER A 386 15.65 -3.70 -10.32
C SER A 386 17.02 -3.96 -9.66
N ASP A 387 18.09 -3.71 -10.40
CA ASP A 387 19.47 -3.69 -9.91
C ASP A 387 19.87 -4.97 -9.16
N VAL A 388 20.29 -4.83 -7.90
CA VAL A 388 20.74 -5.92 -7.03
C VAL A 388 19.69 -6.99 -6.79
N ASN A 389 18.40 -6.71 -7.00
CA ASN A 389 17.30 -7.66 -6.82
C ASN A 389 16.87 -8.36 -8.10
N LYS A 390 17.19 -7.81 -9.28
CA LYS A 390 16.78 -8.37 -10.58
C LYS A 390 17.23 -9.82 -10.75
N GLY A 391 18.49 -10.12 -10.45
CA GLY A 391 19.04 -11.48 -10.56
C GLY A 391 18.37 -12.47 -9.61
N TRP A 392 18.07 -12.04 -8.38
CA TRP A 392 17.41 -12.87 -7.37
C TRP A 392 15.95 -13.17 -7.74
N ILE A 393 15.21 -12.16 -8.20
CA ILE A 393 13.83 -12.33 -8.67
C ILE A 393 13.80 -13.24 -9.89
N THR A 394 14.71 -13.05 -10.85
CA THR A 394 14.80 -13.89 -12.07
C THR A 394 15.08 -15.35 -11.72
N LEU A 395 16.01 -15.60 -10.78
CA LEU A 395 16.30 -16.95 -10.29
C LEU A 395 15.06 -17.59 -9.64
N ALA A 396 14.39 -16.85 -8.74
CA ALA A 396 13.16 -17.34 -8.10
C ALA A 396 12.06 -17.67 -9.13
N GLN A 397 11.85 -16.81 -10.13
CA GLN A 397 10.89 -17.05 -11.20
C GLN A 397 11.21 -18.30 -12.02
N ARG A 398 12.49 -18.48 -12.41
CA ARG A 398 12.93 -19.65 -13.19
C ARG A 398 12.79 -20.95 -12.41
N LEU A 399 13.15 -20.95 -11.12
CA LEU A 399 12.96 -22.11 -10.25
C LEU A 399 11.47 -22.47 -10.09
N ALA A 400 10.61 -21.47 -9.94
CA ALA A 400 9.16 -21.69 -9.83
C ALA A 400 8.56 -22.21 -11.14
N GLY A 401 8.96 -21.64 -12.28
CA GLY A 401 8.54 -22.10 -13.60
C GLY A 401 9.00 -23.54 -13.89
N ALA A 402 10.19 -23.91 -13.41
CA ALA A 402 10.72 -25.28 -13.50
C ALA A 402 10.05 -26.28 -12.55
N GLY A 403 9.13 -25.83 -11.69
CA GLY A 403 8.47 -26.69 -10.70
C GLY A 403 9.39 -27.17 -9.57
N LEU A 404 10.55 -26.54 -9.38
CA LEU A 404 11.53 -26.90 -8.35
C LEU A 404 11.18 -26.31 -6.98
N ILE A 405 10.37 -25.25 -6.97
CA ILE A 405 9.87 -24.58 -5.76
C ILE A 405 8.36 -24.30 -5.91
N ASN A 406 7.75 -23.70 -4.90
CA ASN A 406 6.35 -23.28 -4.99
C ASN A 406 6.15 -22.36 -6.21
N ARG A 407 5.06 -22.60 -6.97
CA ARG A 407 4.69 -21.81 -8.17
C ARG A 407 4.61 -20.32 -7.86
N ASN A 408 4.14 -19.96 -6.67
CA ASN A 408 4.26 -18.60 -6.14
C ASN A 408 5.69 -18.33 -5.65
N TYR A 409 6.54 -17.85 -6.55
CA TYR A 409 7.93 -17.53 -6.25
C TYR A 409 8.10 -16.43 -5.18
N TYR A 410 7.03 -15.70 -4.82
CA TYR A 410 7.10 -14.77 -3.68
C TYR A 410 7.40 -15.49 -2.37
N ARG A 411 7.01 -16.76 -2.23
CA ARG A 411 7.32 -17.56 -1.03
C ARG A 411 8.80 -17.83 -0.84
N ILE A 412 9.60 -17.95 -1.91
CA ILE A 412 11.06 -18.09 -1.73
C ILE A 412 11.72 -16.74 -1.48
N LEU A 413 11.20 -15.66 -2.09
CA LEU A 413 11.70 -14.30 -1.86
C LEU A 413 11.41 -13.81 -0.44
N ILE A 414 10.22 -14.13 0.09
CA ILE A 414 9.71 -13.74 1.39
C ILE A 414 9.24 -15.02 2.12
N PRO A 415 10.16 -15.75 2.77
CA PRO A 415 9.88 -17.05 3.38
C PRO A 415 8.83 -17.06 4.49
N SER A 416 8.47 -15.89 5.03
CA SER A 416 7.45 -15.74 6.07
C SER A 416 6.01 -15.70 5.54
N LEU A 417 5.81 -15.66 4.21
CA LEU A 417 4.47 -15.58 3.63
C LEU A 417 3.63 -16.85 3.86
N SER A 418 2.40 -16.66 4.33
CA SER A 418 1.48 -17.75 4.69
C SER A 418 0.38 -18.04 3.67
N HIS A 419 0.24 -17.24 2.63
CA HIS A 419 -0.89 -17.23 1.68
C HIS A 419 -0.40 -16.89 0.25
N ASP A 420 -1.17 -17.30 -0.77
CA ASP A 420 -0.81 -17.15 -2.20
C ASP A 420 -1.76 -16.27 -2.99
N THR A 421 -2.87 -15.85 -2.37
CA THR A 421 -3.92 -15.02 -2.97
C THR A 421 -4.21 -13.82 -2.08
N ASP A 422 -4.57 -12.71 -2.70
CA ASP A 422 -5.08 -11.53 -1.99
C ASP A 422 -6.43 -11.88 -1.33
N PRO A 423 -6.64 -11.58 -0.03
CA PRO A 423 -7.84 -11.97 0.69
C PRO A 423 -9.11 -11.23 0.23
N ILE A 424 -8.97 -10.12 -0.51
CA ILE A 424 -10.09 -9.28 -0.94
C ILE A 424 -10.50 -9.60 -2.37
N THR A 425 -9.55 -9.64 -3.30
CA THR A 425 -9.84 -9.94 -4.70
C THR A 425 -9.88 -11.43 -4.99
N ALA A 426 -9.36 -12.27 -4.07
CA ALA A 426 -9.12 -13.70 -4.27
C ALA A 426 -8.18 -14.03 -5.46
N VAL A 427 -7.48 -13.02 -6.00
CA VAL A 427 -6.53 -13.18 -7.11
C VAL A 427 -5.16 -13.58 -6.59
N SER A 428 -4.39 -14.36 -7.35
CA SER A 428 -3.00 -14.69 -7.01
C SER A 428 -2.17 -13.44 -6.76
N LEU A 429 -1.31 -13.48 -5.73
CA LEU A 429 -0.39 -12.39 -5.42
C LEU A 429 0.56 -12.08 -6.59
N MET A 430 0.90 -13.08 -7.42
CA MET A 430 1.74 -12.91 -8.61
C MET A 430 1.09 -12.11 -9.75
N ALA A 431 -0.22 -11.86 -9.68
CA ALA A 431 -0.92 -11.04 -10.67
C ALA A 431 -0.57 -9.55 -10.55
N TYR A 432 0.07 -9.15 -9.43
CA TYR A 432 0.52 -7.79 -9.18
C TYR A 432 2.04 -7.78 -9.00
N PRO A 433 2.76 -6.72 -9.42
CA PRO A 433 4.18 -6.63 -9.15
C PRO A 433 4.44 -6.44 -7.64
N LEU A 434 5.58 -6.93 -7.14
CA LEU A 434 5.99 -6.83 -5.72
C LEU A 434 5.86 -5.41 -5.14
N THR A 435 6.13 -4.38 -5.95
CA THR A 435 6.01 -2.95 -5.57
C THR A 435 4.58 -2.46 -5.37
N SER A 436 3.57 -3.30 -5.64
CA SER A 436 2.17 -3.01 -5.33
C SER A 436 1.79 -3.40 -3.90
N PHE A 437 2.71 -4.01 -3.16
CA PHE A 437 2.46 -4.51 -1.81
C PHE A 437 3.37 -3.84 -0.78
N ILE A 438 2.88 -3.81 0.46
CA ILE A 438 3.74 -3.74 1.65
C ILE A 438 3.56 -5.02 2.46
N LEU A 439 4.57 -5.36 3.26
CA LEU A 439 4.48 -6.48 4.18
C LEU A 439 3.71 -6.05 5.45
N SER A 440 2.85 -6.92 5.97
CA SER A 440 2.15 -6.73 7.24
C SER A 440 3.11 -6.65 8.43
N ASN A 441 2.68 -6.03 9.53
CA ASN A 441 3.52 -5.83 10.73
C ASN A 441 4.18 -7.14 11.23
N ASP A 442 3.42 -8.23 11.26
CA ASP A 442 3.85 -9.58 11.68
C ASP A 442 4.72 -10.30 10.64
N GLY A 443 4.84 -9.76 9.43
CA GLY A 443 5.68 -10.29 8.36
C GLY A 443 5.06 -11.44 7.57
N THR A 444 3.79 -11.82 7.81
CA THR A 444 3.22 -13.04 7.24
C THR A 444 2.30 -12.81 6.03
N GLN A 445 1.84 -11.56 5.85
CA GLN A 445 0.89 -11.19 4.81
C GLN A 445 1.39 -10.04 3.93
N LEU A 446 0.96 -10.03 2.67
CA LEU A 446 1.15 -8.89 1.77
C LEU A 446 -0.14 -8.08 1.75
N ILE A 447 -0.03 -6.77 1.94
CA ILE A 447 -1.14 -5.83 1.90
C ILE A 447 -1.11 -5.19 0.50
N LEU A 448 -2.14 -5.46 -0.30
CA LEU A 448 -2.26 -4.88 -1.64
C LEU A 448 -2.65 -3.41 -1.56
N LEU A 449 -1.75 -2.52 -1.96
CA LEU A 449 -1.93 -1.06 -1.84
C LEU A 449 -3.05 -0.53 -2.72
N THR A 450 -3.35 -1.20 -3.84
CA THR A 450 -4.50 -0.85 -4.70
C THR A 450 -5.82 -0.96 -3.94
N ASN A 451 -5.97 -1.97 -3.06
CA ASN A 451 -7.16 -2.11 -2.22
C ASN A 451 -7.25 -0.95 -1.22
N CYS A 452 -6.13 -0.54 -0.63
CA CYS A 452 -6.06 0.62 0.27
C CYS A 452 -6.44 1.93 -0.45
N VAL A 453 -5.96 2.13 -1.68
CA VAL A 453 -6.31 3.30 -2.50
C VAL A 453 -7.78 3.29 -2.89
N TYR A 454 -8.32 2.13 -3.28
CA TYR A 454 -9.74 1.99 -3.59
C TYR A 454 -10.59 2.32 -2.36
N HIS A 455 -10.23 1.78 -1.20
CA HIS A 455 -10.88 2.08 0.07
C HIS A 455 -10.79 3.57 0.42
N HIS A 456 -9.66 4.23 0.15
CA HIS A 456 -9.54 5.67 0.33
C HIS A 456 -10.47 6.45 -0.61
N LYS A 457 -10.60 6.05 -1.88
CA LYS A 457 -11.50 6.72 -2.82
C LYS A 457 -12.98 6.57 -2.44
N THR A 458 -13.37 5.43 -1.89
CA THR A 458 -14.76 5.14 -1.53
C THR A 458 -15.14 5.63 -0.12
N HIS A 459 -14.24 5.48 0.85
CA HIS A 459 -14.52 5.74 2.28
C HIS A 459 -13.72 6.92 2.86
N GLY A 460 -12.76 7.47 2.11
CA GLY A 460 -11.94 8.59 2.56
C GLY A 460 -10.90 8.22 3.61
N THR A 461 -10.56 6.93 3.75
CA THR A 461 -9.54 6.41 4.68
C THR A 461 -8.60 5.41 4.01
N PHE A 462 -7.31 5.50 4.32
CA PHE A 462 -6.27 4.62 3.76
C PHE A 462 -5.94 3.49 4.73
N TYR A 463 -6.71 2.40 4.68
CA TYR A 463 -6.66 1.30 5.66
C TYR A 463 -6.10 0.00 5.08
N ASN A 464 -5.54 -0.83 5.95
CA ASN A 464 -5.27 -2.23 5.65
C ASN A 464 -6.62 -2.95 5.49
N CYS A 465 -6.87 -3.43 4.27
CA CYS A 465 -8.11 -4.10 3.91
C CYS A 465 -8.06 -5.62 4.08
N ASN A 466 -6.91 -6.21 4.43
CA ASN A 466 -6.78 -7.67 4.55
C ASN A 466 -7.69 -8.28 5.64
N PRO A 467 -7.87 -7.66 6.82
CA PRO A 467 -8.80 -8.20 7.81
C PRO A 467 -10.26 -8.02 7.38
N GLN A 468 -11.16 -8.84 7.93
CA GLN A 468 -12.59 -8.79 7.62
C GLN A 468 -13.20 -7.40 7.85
N VAL A 469 -12.68 -6.66 8.82
CA VAL A 469 -12.98 -5.23 9.03
C VAL A 469 -11.71 -4.44 8.71
N PRO A 470 -11.72 -3.50 7.75
CA PRO A 470 -10.55 -2.68 7.45
C PRO A 470 -10.04 -1.95 8.69
N VAL A 471 -8.72 -1.97 8.90
CA VAL A 471 -8.06 -1.37 10.07
C VAL A 471 -7.02 -0.33 9.64
N PRO A 472 -6.73 0.68 10.48
CA PRO A 472 -5.61 1.59 10.24
C PRO A 472 -4.29 0.82 10.05
N LEU A 473 -3.40 1.37 9.22
CA LEU A 473 -2.04 0.84 9.10
C LEU A 473 -1.33 0.99 10.45
N THR A 474 -0.55 -0.03 10.82
CA THR A 474 0.36 0.07 11.96
C THR A 474 1.53 1.00 11.65
N LEU A 475 2.20 1.53 12.67
CA LEU A 475 3.40 2.38 12.51
C LEU A 475 4.45 1.75 11.58
N LYS A 476 4.66 0.43 11.68
CA LYS A 476 5.62 -0.30 10.85
C LYS A 476 5.19 -0.38 9.39
N GLU A 477 3.89 -0.59 9.14
CA GLU A 477 3.31 -0.60 7.79
C GLU A 477 3.35 0.79 7.17
N GLU A 478 3.06 1.85 7.94
CA GLU A 478 3.21 3.24 7.50
C GLU A 478 4.66 3.57 7.12
N GLN A 479 5.63 3.12 7.91
CA GLN A 479 7.05 3.27 7.58
C GLN A 479 7.42 2.56 6.27
N ARG A 480 6.87 1.38 6.00
CA ARG A 480 7.06 0.64 4.74
C ARG A 480 6.43 1.37 3.56
N LEU A 481 5.27 1.99 3.77
CA LEU A 481 4.52 2.71 2.74
C LEU A 481 5.29 3.89 2.15
N LYS A 482 6.15 4.54 2.93
CA LYS A 482 7.00 5.69 2.51
C LYS A 482 7.86 5.44 1.28
N PHE A 483 8.15 4.17 1.01
CA PHE A 483 9.01 3.76 -0.12
C PHE A 483 8.21 3.34 -1.36
N THR A 484 6.89 3.52 -1.35
CA THR A 484 6.00 3.10 -2.42
C THR A 484 5.49 4.31 -3.19
N LYS A 485 5.12 4.11 -4.46
CA LYS A 485 4.47 5.15 -5.28
C LYS A 485 3.10 5.60 -4.74
N PHE A 486 2.53 4.83 -3.81
CA PHE A 486 1.22 5.09 -3.20
C PHE A 486 1.34 5.96 -1.94
N TYR A 487 2.56 6.33 -1.54
CA TYR A 487 2.75 7.19 -0.37
C TYR A 487 2.06 8.54 -0.53
N ASP A 488 2.06 9.12 -1.74
CA ASP A 488 1.35 10.37 -2.01
C ASP A 488 -0.17 10.21 -1.92
N ASP A 489 -0.72 9.03 -2.24
CA ASP A 489 -2.15 8.73 -2.06
C ASP A 489 -2.50 8.67 -0.56
N TYR A 490 -1.61 8.07 0.24
CA TYR A 490 -1.74 8.05 1.69
C TYR A 490 -1.57 9.43 2.31
N LEU A 491 -0.55 10.20 1.90
CA LEU A 491 -0.37 11.57 2.35
C LEU A 491 -1.59 12.41 2.01
N ARG A 492 -2.20 12.27 0.83
CA ARG A 492 -3.45 12.97 0.49
C ARG A 492 -4.65 12.50 1.33
N ALA A 493 -4.70 11.24 1.72
CA ALA A 493 -5.72 10.71 2.62
C ALA A 493 -5.57 11.30 4.03
N GLU A 494 -4.33 11.41 4.51
CA GLU A 494 -3.96 11.97 5.81
C GLU A 494 -3.91 13.51 5.82
N GLU A 495 -3.72 14.16 4.66
CA GLU A 495 -3.82 15.60 4.43
C GLU A 495 -5.29 16.07 4.43
N GLY A 496 -6.00 15.71 5.49
CA GLY A 496 -6.97 16.63 6.05
C GLY A 496 -6.19 17.73 6.77
N LYS A 497 -6.01 18.89 6.12
CA LYS A 497 -5.63 20.19 6.72
C LYS A 497 -5.83 20.19 8.23
N SER A 498 -4.76 20.47 9.00
CA SER A 498 -4.75 20.77 10.44
C SER A 498 -6.18 21.01 10.94
N ILE A 499 -6.82 19.95 11.45
CA ILE A 499 -8.18 20.08 11.97
C ILE A 499 -8.00 20.97 13.20
N PRO A 500 -8.56 22.19 13.20
CA PRO A 500 -8.26 23.14 14.26
C PRO A 500 -8.76 22.57 15.58
N ALA A 501 -7.95 22.67 16.62
CA ALA A 501 -8.32 22.11 17.91
C ALA A 501 -9.51 22.86 18.52
N ILE A 502 -10.36 22.12 19.23
CA ILE A 502 -11.49 22.63 20.03
C ILE A 502 -11.14 22.66 21.52
N GLN A 503 -11.89 23.44 22.28
CA GLN A 503 -11.77 23.56 23.73
C GLN A 503 -12.17 22.28 24.45
N LYS A 504 -11.58 22.06 25.63
CA LYS A 504 -11.94 20.95 26.53
C LYS A 504 -13.42 21.00 26.92
N SER A 505 -13.95 22.18 27.22
CA SER A 505 -15.37 22.41 27.51
C SER A 505 -16.29 21.92 26.40
N THR A 506 -15.90 22.12 25.14
CA THR A 506 -16.61 21.63 23.96
C THR A 506 -16.62 20.09 23.91
N VAL A 507 -15.49 19.44 24.22
CA VAL A 507 -15.39 17.97 24.29
C VAL A 507 -16.17 17.41 25.48
N GLU A 508 -16.20 18.10 26.62
CA GLU A 508 -17.02 17.72 27.78
C GLU A 508 -18.52 17.84 27.48
N ALA A 509 -18.96 18.88 26.75
CA ALA A 509 -20.34 19.00 26.28
C ALA A 509 -20.71 17.86 25.31
N LEU A 510 -19.80 17.50 24.39
CA LEU A 510 -19.96 16.31 23.54
C LEU A 510 -20.02 15.01 24.37
N THR A 511 -19.24 14.91 25.44
CA THR A 511 -19.23 13.75 26.35
C THR A 511 -20.58 13.60 27.06
N LYS A 512 -21.17 14.72 27.52
CA LYS A 512 -22.53 14.74 28.09
C LYS A 512 -23.59 14.34 27.06
N LEU A 513 -23.51 14.89 25.84
CA LEU A 513 -24.39 14.50 24.74
C LEU A 513 -24.32 13.00 24.47
N VAL A 514 -23.09 12.47 24.33
CA VAL A 514 -22.87 11.04 24.09
C VAL A 514 -23.46 10.23 25.24
N ASN A 515 -23.13 10.55 26.50
CA ASN A 515 -23.68 9.80 27.63
C ASN A 515 -25.21 9.91 27.77
N GLY A 516 -25.82 11.03 27.37
CA GLY A 516 -27.27 11.20 27.36
C GLY A 516 -27.98 10.45 26.23
N ALA A 517 -27.35 10.37 25.05
CA ALA A 517 -27.96 9.79 23.84
C ALA A 517 -27.48 8.37 23.48
N LEU A 518 -26.47 7.83 24.17
CA LEU A 518 -25.88 6.52 23.86
C LEU A 518 -26.65 5.40 24.58
N HIS A 519 -27.41 4.62 23.81
CA HIS A 519 -28.14 3.43 24.27
C HIS A 519 -27.68 2.18 23.49
N PRO A 520 -27.04 1.19 24.15
CA PRO A 520 -26.40 0.03 23.49
C PRO A 520 -27.29 -0.77 22.54
N ILE A 521 -28.59 -0.91 22.84
CA ILE A 521 -29.55 -1.65 22.00
C ILE A 521 -29.93 -0.83 20.75
N GLY A 522 -30.20 0.47 20.92
CA GLY A 522 -30.46 1.40 19.83
C GLY A 522 -29.26 1.63 18.90
N LEU A 523 -28.02 1.44 19.39
CA LEU A 523 -26.79 1.49 18.59
C LEU A 523 -26.61 0.31 17.63
N ILE A 524 -27.10 -0.88 17.99
CA ILE A 524 -26.96 -2.08 17.17
C ILE A 524 -27.97 -2.07 16.01
N TYR A 525 -29.17 -1.51 16.22
CA TYR A 525 -30.28 -1.61 15.27
C TYR A 525 -30.74 -0.27 14.66
N GLY A 526 -30.21 0.87 15.11
CA GLY A 526 -30.49 2.21 14.58
C GLY A 526 -31.94 2.71 14.71
N LYS A 527 -32.90 1.85 15.10
CA LYS A 527 -34.34 2.11 15.03
C LYS A 527 -35.16 1.58 16.22
N GLU A 528 -34.57 0.86 17.16
CA GLU A 528 -35.27 0.29 18.32
C GLU A 528 -34.97 1.08 19.60
N TYR A 529 -35.46 2.31 19.69
CA TYR A 529 -35.48 3.08 20.94
C TYR A 529 -36.79 2.86 21.68
N THR A 530 -36.73 2.73 23.00
CA THR A 530 -37.94 2.93 23.80
C THR A 530 -38.30 4.43 23.82
N LEU A 531 -39.58 4.74 24.03
CA LEU A 531 -40.05 6.14 24.12
C LEU A 531 -39.24 6.95 25.15
N LYS A 532 -38.89 6.32 26.28
CA LYS A 532 -38.09 6.95 27.35
C LYS A 532 -36.68 7.32 26.87
N GLU A 533 -36.01 6.41 26.17
CA GLU A 533 -34.65 6.64 25.67
C GLU A 533 -34.61 7.68 24.55
N SER A 534 -35.65 7.72 23.71
CA SER A 534 -35.80 8.77 22.70
C SER A 534 -35.92 10.16 23.34
N VAL A 535 -36.70 10.29 24.41
CA VAL A 535 -36.85 11.55 25.15
C VAL A 535 -35.53 11.95 25.83
N GLU A 536 -34.81 11.00 26.45
CA GLU A 536 -33.51 11.26 27.07
C GLU A 536 -32.47 11.76 26.06
N ALA A 537 -32.40 11.11 24.88
CA ALA A 537 -31.50 11.51 23.80
C ALA A 537 -31.85 12.90 23.23
N GLU A 538 -33.14 13.23 23.13
CA GLU A 538 -33.61 14.53 22.67
C GLU A 538 -33.30 15.66 23.66
N ILE A 539 -33.47 15.42 24.96
CA ILE A 539 -33.07 16.36 26.01
C ILE A 539 -31.56 16.62 25.95
N ALA A 540 -30.75 15.56 25.86
CA ALA A 540 -29.30 15.69 25.78
C ALA A 540 -28.85 16.47 24.52
N TYR A 541 -29.51 16.24 23.38
CA TYR A 541 -29.28 17.01 22.17
C TYR A 541 -29.70 18.47 22.33
N GLY A 542 -30.85 18.75 22.95
CA GLY A 542 -31.33 20.10 23.22
C GLY A 542 -30.33 20.89 24.07
N GLU A 543 -29.84 20.29 25.15
CA GLU A 543 -28.79 20.89 26.00
C GLU A 543 -27.50 21.18 25.23
N PHE A 544 -27.05 20.24 24.40
CA PHE A 544 -25.87 20.42 23.58
C PHE A 544 -26.07 21.52 22.53
N ASN A 545 -27.23 21.59 21.90
CA ASN A 545 -27.53 22.59 20.89
C ASN A 545 -27.60 24.01 21.50
N GLU A 546 -28.16 24.15 22.70
CA GLU A 546 -28.09 25.41 23.45
C GLU A 546 -26.64 25.79 23.78
N PHE A 547 -25.82 24.84 24.24
CA PHE A 547 -24.40 25.08 24.44
C PHE A 547 -23.71 25.58 23.15
N VAL A 548 -23.96 24.93 22.01
CA VAL A 548 -23.38 25.31 20.70
C VAL A 548 -23.82 26.72 20.27
N ARG A 549 -25.05 27.14 20.58
CA ARG A 549 -25.53 28.52 20.32
C ARG A 549 -24.80 29.57 21.15
N THR A 550 -24.36 29.22 22.36
CA THR A 550 -23.60 30.11 23.25
C THR A 550 -22.10 30.15 22.96
N LEU A 551 -21.59 29.26 22.10
CA LEU A 551 -20.16 29.24 21.75
C LEU A 551 -19.75 30.51 20.97
N PRO A 552 -18.53 31.02 21.22
CA PRO A 552 -17.86 31.96 20.33
C PRO A 552 -17.86 31.45 18.88
N GLU A 553 -17.99 32.36 17.91
CA GLU A 553 -18.11 32.01 16.49
C GLU A 553 -16.93 31.17 15.99
N ASP A 554 -15.72 31.54 16.38
CA ASP A 554 -14.48 30.83 16.03
C ASP A 554 -14.46 29.41 16.61
N GLU A 555 -14.90 29.20 17.85
CA GLU A 555 -14.97 27.88 18.47
C GLU A 555 -16.05 27.01 17.82
N ARG A 556 -17.20 27.61 17.45
CA ARG A 556 -18.27 26.94 16.74
C ARG A 556 -17.83 26.48 15.34
N GLU A 557 -17.11 27.32 14.60
CA GLU A 557 -16.54 26.95 13.30
C GLU A 557 -15.55 25.78 13.43
N ARG A 558 -14.66 25.82 14.43
CA ARG A 558 -13.71 24.74 14.70
C ARG A 558 -14.40 23.43 15.06
N LEU A 559 -15.47 23.48 15.86
CA LEU A 559 -16.31 22.33 16.16
C LEU A 559 -16.92 21.74 14.89
N TYR A 560 -17.52 22.57 14.04
CA TYR A 560 -18.15 22.13 12.79
C TYR A 560 -17.17 21.56 11.78
N GLN A 561 -15.92 22.01 11.79
CA GLN A 561 -14.84 21.46 10.97
C GLN A 561 -14.26 20.14 11.51
N GLN A 562 -14.64 19.69 12.72
CA GLN A 562 -14.18 18.42 13.25
C GLN A 562 -14.64 17.28 12.34
N LYS A 563 -13.66 16.60 11.74
CA LYS A 563 -13.89 15.36 10.99
C LYS A 563 -13.87 14.20 11.97
N ILE A 564 -14.77 13.26 11.80
CA ILE A 564 -14.89 12.06 12.61
C ILE A 564 -14.79 10.88 11.65
N THR A 565 -13.83 10.00 11.93
CA THR A 565 -13.60 8.80 11.14
C THR A 565 -13.73 7.60 12.05
N TRP A 566 -14.67 6.70 11.74
CA TRP A 566 -14.80 5.43 12.45
C TRP A 566 -15.15 4.31 11.47
N ARG A 567 -14.28 3.30 11.39
CA ARG A 567 -14.38 2.20 10.41
C ARG A 567 -14.48 2.75 8.96
N GLN A 568 -15.59 2.47 8.27
CA GLN A 568 -15.86 2.88 6.89
C GLN A 568 -16.56 4.23 6.79
N ASP A 569 -16.97 4.79 7.92
CA ASP A 569 -17.80 5.99 7.99
C ASP A 569 -16.95 7.23 8.26
N ARG A 570 -17.20 8.31 7.50
CA ARG A 570 -16.58 9.62 7.68
C ARG A 570 -17.65 10.72 7.70
N TYR A 571 -17.71 11.46 8.80
CA TYR A 571 -18.63 12.58 8.99
C TYR A 571 -17.89 13.83 9.44
N THR A 572 -18.50 14.99 9.22
CA THR A 572 -18.14 16.21 9.96
C THR A 572 -19.20 16.48 11.03
N VAL A 573 -18.83 17.16 12.11
CA VAL A 573 -19.84 17.59 13.09
C VAL A 573 -20.88 18.49 12.42
N ALA A 574 -20.48 19.34 11.46
CA ALA A 574 -21.42 20.12 10.65
C ALA A 574 -22.48 19.25 9.96
N GLN A 575 -22.06 18.17 9.30
CA GLN A 575 -22.95 17.25 8.61
C GLN A 575 -23.87 16.52 9.58
N ILE A 576 -23.34 16.01 10.69
CA ILE A 576 -24.14 15.36 11.74
C ILE A 576 -25.21 16.31 12.26
N MET A 577 -24.84 17.56 12.57
CA MET A 577 -25.79 18.55 13.07
C MET A 577 -26.85 18.91 12.03
N PHE A 578 -26.46 19.03 10.75
CA PHE A 578 -27.40 19.26 9.65
C PHE A 578 -28.39 18.10 9.50
N ASP A 579 -27.93 16.85 9.51
CA ASP A 579 -28.79 15.67 9.32
C ASP A 579 -29.80 15.51 10.48
N ILE A 580 -29.39 15.85 11.70
CA ILE A 580 -30.28 15.84 12.88
C ILE A 580 -31.32 16.97 12.83
N GLN A 581 -31.01 18.09 12.17
CA GLN A 581 -31.85 19.29 12.09
C GLN A 581 -32.69 19.38 10.81
N LYS A 582 -32.42 18.52 9.82
CA LYS A 582 -33.12 18.51 8.54
C LYS A 582 -34.59 18.10 8.75
N GLY A 583 -35.53 18.92 8.30
CA GLY A 583 -36.97 18.68 8.40
C GLY A 583 -37.72 19.81 9.11
N LYS A 584 -39.05 19.88 8.93
CA LYS A 584 -39.89 20.95 9.51
C LYS A 584 -40.54 20.60 10.85
N SER A 585 -40.55 19.32 11.23
CA SER A 585 -41.14 18.83 12.48
C SER A 585 -40.48 17.53 12.96
N HIS A 586 -40.79 17.09 14.19
CA HIS A 586 -40.29 15.82 14.75
C HIS A 586 -40.86 14.57 14.06
N GLU A 587 -41.90 14.70 13.23
CA GLU A 587 -42.54 13.61 12.47
C GLU A 587 -42.00 13.49 11.03
N ASP A 588 -41.06 14.34 10.64
CA ASP A 588 -40.50 14.38 9.30
C ASP A 588 -39.53 13.20 9.09
N THR A 589 -39.84 12.31 8.15
CA THR A 589 -39.03 11.11 7.84
C THR A 589 -37.66 11.44 7.25
N SER A 590 -37.40 12.70 6.91
CA SER A 590 -36.10 13.19 6.44
C SER A 590 -35.14 13.62 7.56
N ARG A 591 -35.60 13.61 8.81
CA ARG A 591 -34.80 13.94 10.00
C ARG A 591 -34.14 12.68 10.56
N GLU A 592 -32.83 12.71 10.72
CA GLU A 592 -32.10 11.61 11.35
C GLU A 592 -32.10 11.75 12.88
N CYS A 593 -32.15 10.62 13.58
CA CYS A 593 -32.11 10.61 15.04
C CYS A 593 -30.69 10.87 15.54
N VAL A 594 -30.51 11.73 16.55
CA VAL A 594 -29.20 12.01 17.19
C VAL A 594 -28.47 10.73 17.58
N ALA A 595 -29.24 9.73 17.99
CA ALA A 595 -28.77 8.45 18.47
C ALA A 595 -28.04 7.62 17.40
N VAL A 596 -28.34 7.85 16.11
CA VAL A 596 -27.64 7.24 14.96
C VAL A 596 -26.18 7.69 14.91
N TYR A 597 -25.94 8.97 15.20
CA TYR A 597 -24.61 9.57 15.14
C TYR A 597 -23.82 9.50 16.44
N THR A 598 -24.44 9.06 17.55
CA THR A 598 -23.79 9.02 18.86
C THR A 598 -22.53 8.17 18.87
N LYS A 599 -22.43 7.09 18.07
CA LYS A 599 -21.19 6.30 17.91
C LYS A 599 -20.03 7.12 17.33
N HIS A 600 -20.32 8.00 16.38
CA HIS A 600 -19.32 8.87 15.75
C HIS A 600 -18.91 9.98 16.72
N LEU A 601 -19.88 10.61 17.39
CA LEU A 601 -19.58 11.61 18.42
C LEU A 601 -18.77 11.00 19.58
N ALA A 602 -19.04 9.76 19.97
CA ALA A 602 -18.23 9.01 20.94
C ALA A 602 -16.79 8.82 20.44
N LYS A 603 -16.59 8.48 19.16
CA LYS A 603 -15.23 8.41 18.57
C LYS A 603 -14.51 9.75 18.64
N LEU A 604 -15.19 10.86 18.35
CA LEU A 604 -14.59 12.20 18.48
C LEU A 604 -14.18 12.51 19.93
N VAL A 605 -15.00 12.11 20.91
CA VAL A 605 -14.63 12.22 22.32
C VAL A 605 -13.39 11.38 22.62
N CYS A 606 -13.34 10.12 22.18
CA CYS A 606 -12.16 9.25 22.36
C CYS A 606 -10.91 9.79 21.64
N ASP A 607 -11.07 10.53 20.54
CA ASP A 607 -9.96 11.15 19.82
C ASP A 607 -9.27 12.23 20.66
N TYR A 608 -10.02 13.01 21.43
CA TYR A 608 -9.47 14.00 22.35
C TYR A 608 -9.14 13.43 23.73
N ASN A 609 -9.94 12.48 24.22
CA ASN A 609 -9.80 11.88 25.55
C ASN A 609 -10.14 10.38 25.51
N PRO A 610 -9.14 9.50 25.24
CA PRO A 610 -9.32 8.05 25.28
C PRO A 610 -9.79 7.54 26.64
N GLN A 611 -9.55 8.27 27.72
CA GLN A 611 -9.93 7.90 29.08
C GLN A 611 -11.28 8.48 29.52
N ALA A 612 -12.02 9.13 28.62
CA ALA A 612 -13.32 9.69 28.94
C ALA A 612 -14.27 8.62 29.49
N GLU A 613 -14.99 8.96 30.57
CA GLU A 613 -16.01 8.11 31.18
C GLU A 613 -17.27 8.11 30.30
N LEU A 614 -17.30 7.21 29.32
CA LEU A 614 -18.46 6.96 28.47
C LEU A 614 -19.26 5.74 28.96
N LYS A 615 -20.59 5.79 28.80
CA LYS A 615 -21.46 4.61 28.96
C LYS A 615 -20.87 3.46 28.14
N LYS A 616 -20.73 2.28 28.75
CA LYS A 616 -20.06 1.12 28.12
C LYS A 616 -20.88 0.57 26.96
N PHE A 617 -20.22 0.33 25.82
CA PHE A 617 -20.76 -0.38 24.66
C PHE A 617 -19.65 -1.20 23.99
N SER A 618 -20.02 -2.11 23.08
CA SER A 618 -19.13 -3.11 22.49
C SER A 618 -17.89 -2.51 21.81
N GLU A 619 -18.03 -1.39 21.10
CA GLU A 619 -16.95 -0.81 20.28
C GLU A 619 -16.07 0.20 21.04
N LEU A 620 -16.41 0.54 22.29
CA LEU A 620 -15.72 1.61 23.03
C LEU A 620 -14.22 1.32 23.20
N LYS A 621 -13.85 0.08 23.54
CA LYS A 621 -12.43 -0.29 23.74
C LYS A 621 -11.63 -0.12 22.44
N ASP A 622 -12.23 -0.47 21.31
CA ASP A 622 -11.59 -0.32 20.00
C ASP A 622 -11.43 1.17 19.67
N MET A 623 -12.46 1.99 19.91
CA MET A 623 -12.38 3.45 19.70
C MET A 623 -11.28 4.10 20.55
N GLN A 624 -11.11 3.66 21.80
CA GLN A 624 -10.07 4.14 22.70
C GLN A 624 -8.68 3.71 22.21
N ALA A 625 -8.52 2.47 21.75
CA ALA A 625 -7.27 1.97 21.20
C ALA A 625 -6.87 2.67 19.90
N PHE A 626 -7.84 2.97 19.02
CA PHE A 626 -7.66 3.65 17.74
C PHE A 626 -7.97 5.16 17.79
N SER A 627 -7.67 5.79 18.93
CA SER A 627 -7.80 7.24 19.09
C SER A 627 -6.84 7.98 18.16
N ALA A 628 -7.33 9.06 17.54
CA ALA A 628 -6.53 9.99 16.74
C ALA A 628 -5.63 10.90 17.59
N ARG A 629 -5.69 10.80 18.94
CA ARG A 629 -4.83 11.51 19.89
C ARG A 629 -4.78 13.03 19.64
N ARG A 630 -5.95 13.64 19.45
CA ARG A 630 -6.12 15.08 19.24
C ARG A 630 -5.84 15.85 20.53
N VAL A 631 -5.37 17.08 20.36
CA VAL A 631 -4.96 17.95 21.45
C VAL A 631 -5.94 19.12 21.56
N TYR A 632 -6.29 19.51 22.78
CA TYR A 632 -7.18 20.64 23.02
C TYR A 632 -6.57 21.98 22.58
N ARG A 633 -7.45 22.93 22.27
CA ARG A 633 -7.11 24.28 21.82
C ARG A 633 -6.19 25.05 22.77
N SER A 634 -6.24 24.80 24.08
CA SER A 634 -5.35 25.43 25.07
C SER A 634 -3.87 25.14 24.82
N TYR A 635 -3.55 24.15 23.97
CA TYR A 635 -2.19 23.75 23.61
C TYR A 635 -1.84 24.11 22.15
N ASP A 636 -2.64 24.94 21.46
CA ASP A 636 -2.35 25.38 20.08
C ASP A 636 -0.97 26.08 19.98
N GLY A 637 -0.55 26.78 21.04
CA GLY A 637 0.75 27.47 21.12
C GLY A 637 1.95 26.58 21.47
N ILE A 638 1.76 25.27 21.62
CA ILE A 638 2.83 24.31 21.92
C ILE A 638 2.93 23.35 20.75
N ASP A 639 4.03 23.40 20.02
CA ASP A 639 4.32 22.49 18.92
C ASP A 639 4.92 21.14 19.42
N GLU A 640 5.25 20.25 18.49
CA GLU A 640 5.74 18.90 18.78
C GLU A 640 7.13 18.91 19.43
N GLU A 641 7.99 19.83 19.01
CA GLU A 641 9.35 19.97 19.54
C GLU A 641 9.32 20.49 20.97
N GLU A 642 8.52 21.52 21.24
CA GLU A 642 8.34 22.09 22.57
C GLU A 642 7.64 21.11 23.52
N ALA A 643 6.61 20.39 23.05
CA ALA A 643 5.97 19.34 23.86
C ALA A 643 6.96 18.23 24.24
N THR A 644 7.76 17.77 23.27
CA THR A 644 8.83 16.79 23.50
C THR A 644 9.80 17.31 24.56
N ARG A 645 10.28 18.55 24.41
CA ARG A 645 11.18 19.19 25.39
C ARG A 645 10.58 19.20 26.80
N ARG A 646 9.31 19.60 26.94
CA ARG A 646 8.63 19.67 28.25
C ARG A 646 8.48 18.29 28.89
N VAL A 647 8.09 17.27 28.12
CA VAL A 647 7.97 15.89 28.63
C VAL A 647 9.32 15.37 29.09
N LEU A 648 10.39 15.59 28.33
CA LEU A 648 11.74 15.17 28.72
C LEU A 648 12.20 15.87 30.01
N ILE A 649 11.93 17.17 30.16
CA ILE A 649 12.25 17.93 31.38
C ILE A 649 11.45 17.41 32.59
N ILE A 650 10.15 17.13 32.41
CA ILE A 650 9.32 16.52 33.46
C ILE A 650 9.95 15.21 33.94
N MET A 651 10.39 14.35 33.02
CA MET A 651 11.01 13.07 33.37
C MET A 651 12.34 13.21 34.10
N VAL A 652 13.23 14.10 33.64
CA VAL A 652 14.49 14.39 34.34
C VAL A 652 14.19 14.93 35.74
N SER A 653 13.22 15.84 35.87
CA SER A 653 12.84 16.41 37.17
C SER A 653 12.22 15.35 38.10
N LEU A 654 11.35 14.48 37.59
CA LEU A 654 10.78 13.35 38.34
C LEU A 654 11.86 12.41 38.88
N MET A 655 12.93 12.19 38.13
CA MET A 655 14.02 11.29 38.53
C MET A 655 15.06 11.94 39.45
N THR A 656 15.07 13.27 39.60
CA THR A 656 16.12 13.99 40.32
C THR A 656 15.61 14.83 41.50
N HIS A 657 14.33 15.20 41.52
CA HIS A 657 13.72 15.94 42.62
C HIS A 657 13.52 15.05 43.85
N LYS A 658 13.84 15.58 45.03
CA LYS A 658 13.74 14.84 46.31
C LYS A 658 12.37 15.04 46.94
N PHE A 659 11.40 14.25 46.52
CA PHE A 659 10.03 14.32 47.04
C PHE A 659 9.96 13.90 48.52
N ASN A 660 9.21 14.65 49.33
CA ASN A 660 8.88 14.23 50.68
C ASN A 660 7.69 13.26 50.67
N CYS A 661 7.99 11.96 50.81
CA CYS A 661 7.02 10.86 50.77
C CYS A 661 6.63 10.31 52.15
N ALA A 662 7.00 10.98 53.25
CA ALA A 662 6.93 10.44 54.62
C ALA A 662 5.52 10.05 55.10
N LEU A 663 4.46 10.72 54.62
CA LEU A 663 3.09 10.51 55.10
C LEU A 663 2.21 9.67 54.16
N ALA A 664 2.55 9.58 52.86
CA ALA A 664 1.69 8.99 51.83
C ALA A 664 2.16 7.64 51.28
N GLY A 665 3.36 7.17 51.68
CA GLY A 665 4.04 6.05 51.06
C GLY A 665 4.73 6.46 49.76
N GLY A 666 6.00 6.07 49.60
CA GLY A 666 6.80 6.34 48.40
C GLY A 666 6.66 5.23 47.37
N TYR A 667 6.66 5.61 46.09
CA TYR A 667 6.75 4.70 44.95
C TYR A 667 8.17 4.77 44.39
N ASN A 668 8.82 3.63 44.25
CA ASN A 668 10.16 3.59 43.69
C ASN A 668 10.08 3.48 42.17
N LEU A 669 10.55 4.51 41.47
CA LEU A 669 10.74 4.48 40.04
C LEU A 669 12.16 4.03 39.72
N SER A 670 12.31 3.27 38.65
CA SER A 670 13.61 2.94 38.07
C SER A 670 13.63 3.30 36.59
N LEU A 671 14.69 3.98 36.17
CA LEU A 671 14.96 4.30 34.78
C LEU A 671 16.44 4.07 34.51
N TRP A 672 16.75 3.05 33.71
CA TRP A 672 18.11 2.49 33.55
C TRP A 672 18.79 2.21 34.89
N ASP A 673 19.85 2.94 35.20
CA ASP A 673 20.72 2.79 36.36
C ASP A 673 20.39 3.80 37.47
N SER A 674 19.31 4.56 37.31
CA SER A 674 18.86 5.58 38.27
C SER A 674 17.53 5.18 38.89
N SER A 675 17.36 5.49 40.17
CA SER A 675 16.10 5.28 40.88
C SER A 675 15.76 6.50 41.74
N ASN A 676 14.46 6.77 41.87
CA ASN A 676 13.96 7.84 42.73
C ASN A 676 12.69 7.38 43.46
N SER A 677 12.49 7.88 44.68
CA SER A 677 11.25 7.67 45.42
C SER A 677 10.33 8.86 45.20
N VAL A 678 9.17 8.61 44.61
CA VAL A 678 8.20 9.64 44.21
C VAL A 678 6.84 9.43 44.88
N THR A 679 5.98 10.43 44.78
CA THR A 679 4.58 10.32 45.20
C THR A 679 3.76 9.52 44.19
N LYS A 680 2.53 9.10 44.57
CA LYS A 680 1.60 8.42 43.65
C LYS A 680 1.40 9.19 42.34
N THR A 681 1.19 10.50 42.42
CA THR A 681 1.05 11.37 41.24
C THR A 681 2.31 11.35 40.37
N GLY A 682 3.50 11.33 40.97
CA GLY A 682 4.75 11.17 40.24
C GLY A 682 4.85 9.83 39.49
N SER A 683 4.35 8.74 40.10
CA SER A 683 4.30 7.43 39.46
C SER A 683 3.31 7.39 38.28
N GLU A 684 2.16 8.06 38.40
CA GLU A 684 1.17 8.18 37.33
C GLU A 684 1.72 8.98 36.14
N LEU A 685 2.44 10.08 36.42
CA LEU A 685 3.14 10.87 35.40
C LEU A 685 4.19 10.05 34.65
N PHE A 686 5.00 9.30 35.39
CA PHE A 686 6.02 8.45 34.81
C PHE A 686 5.40 7.41 33.87
N ALA A 687 4.36 6.69 34.32
CA ALA A 687 3.67 5.70 33.52
C ALA A 687 3.05 6.28 32.24
N ALA A 688 2.49 7.50 32.31
CA ALA A 688 1.88 8.18 31.15
C ALA A 688 2.91 8.57 30.07
N ALA A 689 4.16 8.88 30.45
CA ALA A 689 5.21 9.29 29.52
C ALA A 689 6.09 8.13 29.04
N GLU A 690 6.27 7.08 29.86
CA GLU A 690 7.28 6.03 29.64
C GLU A 690 7.11 5.30 28.31
N GLU A 691 5.89 4.91 27.96
CA GLU A 691 5.62 4.17 26.72
C GLU A 691 5.95 5.01 25.47
N ALA A 692 5.54 6.28 25.46
CA ALA A 692 5.83 7.21 24.36
C ALA A 692 7.33 7.46 24.21
N LEU A 693 8.05 7.54 25.33
CA LEU A 693 9.50 7.74 25.35
C LEU A 693 10.28 6.51 24.94
N LYS A 694 9.84 5.29 25.29
CA LYS A 694 10.46 4.02 24.84
C LYS A 694 10.30 3.82 23.32
N ASN A 695 9.13 4.15 22.79
CA ASN A 695 8.79 3.89 21.39
C ASN A 695 9.16 5.04 20.44
N GLY A 696 9.57 6.21 20.95
CA GLY A 696 9.96 7.35 20.12
C GLY A 696 8.82 7.92 19.28
N THR A 697 7.62 8.06 19.86
CA THR A 697 6.40 8.42 19.12
C THR A 697 6.36 9.90 18.71
N ASN A 698 5.73 10.22 17.58
CA ASN A 698 5.48 11.59 17.10
C ASN A 698 4.22 12.26 17.72
N ASN A 699 3.75 11.77 18.88
CA ASN A 699 2.50 12.22 19.53
C ASN A 699 2.76 12.82 20.92
N MET A 700 3.94 13.41 21.14
CA MET A 700 4.34 14.04 22.40
C MET A 700 3.46 15.22 22.78
N ARG A 701 2.87 15.97 21.82
CA ARG A 701 1.86 17.00 22.14
C ARG A 701 0.67 16.42 22.90
N PHE A 702 0.16 15.28 22.44
CA PHE A 702 -0.95 14.59 23.10
C PHE A 702 -0.54 14.05 24.47
N VAL A 703 0.65 13.44 24.57
CA VAL A 703 1.18 12.93 25.85
C VAL A 703 1.29 14.06 26.87
N TYR A 704 1.86 15.20 26.48
CA TYR A 704 1.98 16.38 27.34
C TYR A 704 0.61 16.92 27.77
N ALA A 705 -0.32 17.09 26.83
CA ALA A 705 -1.66 17.57 27.14
C ALA A 705 -2.42 16.59 28.05
N SER A 706 -2.29 15.27 27.84
CA SER A 706 -2.88 14.24 28.69
C SER A 706 -2.33 14.29 30.12
N ILE A 707 -1.00 14.42 30.27
CA ILE A 707 -0.35 14.62 31.57
C ILE A 707 -0.92 15.86 32.28
N MET A 708 -1.06 16.96 31.56
CA MET A 708 -1.59 18.21 32.12
C MET A 708 -3.04 18.07 32.56
N GLU A 709 -3.92 17.58 31.67
CA GLU A 709 -5.36 17.57 31.87
C GLU A 709 -5.88 16.44 32.76
N ASN A 710 -5.22 15.27 32.74
CA ASN A 710 -5.68 14.08 33.46
C ASN A 710 -4.93 13.86 34.78
N ILE A 711 -3.75 14.45 34.97
CA ILE A 711 -2.92 14.21 36.15
C ILE A 711 -2.63 15.51 36.91
N ILE A 712 -1.99 16.51 36.28
CA ILE A 712 -1.47 17.70 36.98
C ILE A 712 -2.59 18.66 37.42
N ILE A 713 -3.46 19.07 36.49
CA ILE A 713 -4.55 20.00 36.78
C ILE A 713 -5.53 19.39 37.81
N PRO A 714 -6.01 18.14 37.65
CA PRO A 714 -6.86 17.51 38.65
C PRO A 714 -6.17 17.35 40.00
N ALA A 715 -4.88 17.00 40.02
CA ALA A 715 -4.13 16.93 41.27
C ALA A 715 -4.15 18.28 42.00
N LEU A 716 -3.88 19.39 41.31
CA LEU A 716 -3.83 20.73 41.91
C LEU A 716 -5.21 21.25 42.37
N GLN A 717 -6.31 20.76 41.80
CA GLN A 717 -7.68 21.16 42.15
C GLN A 717 -8.33 20.27 43.24
N ASP A 718 -7.68 19.17 43.67
CA ASP A 718 -8.23 18.30 44.71
C ASP A 718 -8.13 18.95 46.10
N GLU A 719 -9.22 19.57 46.54
CA GLU A 719 -9.37 20.23 47.85
C GLU A 719 -9.71 19.27 49.00
N ARG A 720 -9.79 17.95 48.75
CA ARG A 720 -10.11 16.99 49.83
C ARG A 720 -9.04 17.05 50.91
N VAL A 721 -9.46 17.34 52.14
CA VAL A 721 -8.59 17.54 53.33
C VAL A 721 -7.53 16.44 53.48
N ARG A 722 -7.90 15.17 53.24
CA ARG A 722 -6.97 14.03 53.30
C ARG A 722 -5.89 14.08 52.20
N THR A 723 -6.23 14.49 50.99
CA THR A 723 -5.28 14.62 49.87
C THR A 723 -4.34 15.81 50.09
N VAL A 724 -4.86 16.91 50.63
CA VAL A 724 -4.08 18.12 50.96
C VAL A 724 -3.07 17.85 52.09
N ILE A 725 -3.46 17.08 53.12
CA ILE A 725 -2.56 16.70 54.22
C ILE A 725 -1.50 15.68 53.77
N LEU A 726 -1.85 14.75 52.87
CA LEU A 726 -0.93 13.72 52.37
C LEU A 726 0.02 14.25 51.29
N ARG A 727 -0.31 15.34 50.60
CA ARG A 727 0.56 15.97 49.60
C ARG A 727 1.43 17.02 50.29
N SER A 728 2.73 16.78 50.34
CA SER A 728 3.69 17.76 50.88
C SER A 728 3.63 19.07 50.08
N THR A 729 3.87 20.20 50.78
CA THR A 729 3.94 21.54 50.17
C THR A 729 4.91 21.57 48.98
N ASP A 730 6.05 20.88 49.10
CA ASP A 730 7.05 20.69 48.05
C ASP A 730 6.47 20.04 46.78
N THR A 731 5.68 18.97 46.92
CA THR A 731 5.03 18.32 45.77
C THR A 731 4.00 19.23 45.10
N HIS A 732 3.27 20.04 45.89
CA HIS A 732 2.33 21.01 45.37
C HIS A 732 3.04 22.11 44.57
N GLU A 733 4.12 22.68 45.11
CA GLU A 733 4.94 23.69 44.44
C GLU A 733 5.57 23.16 43.15
N TRP A 734 6.06 21.91 43.17
CA TRP A 734 6.59 21.26 41.98
C TRP A 734 5.52 21.12 40.88
N LEU A 735 4.33 20.63 41.20
CA LEU A 735 3.22 20.54 40.24
C LEU A 735 2.78 21.91 39.70
N GLN A 736 2.78 22.94 40.56
CA GLN A 736 2.51 24.32 40.13
C GLN A 736 3.57 24.82 39.14
N SER A 737 4.85 24.49 39.37
CA SER A 737 5.95 24.87 38.48
C SER A 737 5.84 24.24 37.08
N VAL A 738 5.26 23.04 36.99
CA VAL A 738 4.95 22.40 35.70
C VAL A 738 3.77 23.11 35.03
N LYS A 739 2.71 23.43 35.80
CA LYS A 739 1.49 24.06 35.29
C LYS A 739 1.70 25.48 34.77
N ASN A 740 2.42 26.31 35.52
CA ASN A 740 2.68 27.70 35.16
C ASN A 740 3.86 27.86 34.17
N GLY A 741 4.56 26.76 33.87
CA GLY A 741 5.68 26.72 32.94
C GLY A 741 7.03 27.10 33.54
N SER A 742 7.11 27.48 34.82
CA SER A 742 8.36 27.94 35.44
C SER A 742 9.43 26.84 35.53
N LEU A 743 9.04 25.57 35.50
CA LEU A 743 9.97 24.44 35.37
C LEU A 743 10.73 24.46 34.02
N PHE A 744 10.13 25.03 32.99
CA PHE A 744 10.63 25.01 31.61
C PHE A 744 11.37 26.27 31.19
N ASP A 745 11.36 27.30 32.03
CA ASP A 745 11.91 28.63 31.78
C ASP A 745 13.45 28.66 31.68
N SER A 746 13.99 29.81 31.25
CA SER A 746 15.39 30.07 30.88
C SER A 746 16.45 29.81 31.97
N ASN A 747 16.06 29.51 33.22
CA ASN A 747 16.95 28.98 34.25
C ASN A 747 17.23 27.48 34.06
N ARG A 748 17.55 27.10 32.81
CA ARG A 748 17.75 25.72 32.36
C ARG A 748 18.73 24.97 33.26
N THR A 749 18.35 23.76 33.65
CA THR A 749 19.20 22.74 34.28
C THR A 749 19.36 21.49 33.41
N ALA A 750 18.65 21.42 32.28
CA ALA A 750 18.76 20.35 31.30
C ALA A 750 19.15 20.90 29.91
N PHE A 751 20.01 20.19 29.20
CA PHE A 751 20.66 20.63 27.98
C PHE A 751 20.81 19.49 26.98
N ASP A 752 21.06 19.83 25.72
CA ASP A 752 21.48 18.86 24.71
C ASP A 752 22.79 18.17 25.17
N PRO A 753 22.86 16.83 25.21
CA PRO A 753 24.07 16.07 25.52
C PRO A 753 25.32 16.54 24.77
N LYS A 754 25.18 16.97 23.51
CA LYS A 754 26.31 17.46 22.69
C LYS A 754 26.87 18.76 23.24
N ILE A 755 26.01 19.68 23.68
CA ILE A 755 26.41 20.95 24.31
C ILE A 755 27.15 20.64 25.63
N LEU A 756 26.65 19.69 26.42
CA LEU A 756 27.28 19.30 27.68
C LEU A 756 28.71 18.83 27.48
N VAL A 757 28.94 17.92 26.52
CA VAL A 757 30.28 17.42 26.21
C VAL A 757 31.22 18.55 25.81
N VAL A 758 30.79 19.44 24.91
CA VAL A 758 31.64 20.53 24.41
C VAL A 758 32.03 21.50 25.54
N VAL A 759 31.02 22.01 26.26
CA VAL A 759 31.24 23.06 27.28
C VAL A 759 31.98 22.51 28.49
N LEU A 760 31.65 21.29 28.94
CA LEU A 760 32.33 20.68 30.09
C LEU A 760 33.76 20.27 29.76
N SER A 761 34.05 19.89 28.50
CA SER A 761 35.44 19.60 28.09
C SER A 761 36.31 20.84 28.20
N GLU A 762 35.80 21.99 27.74
CA GLU A 762 36.52 23.26 27.84
C GLU A 762 36.70 23.72 29.30
N LEU A 763 35.64 23.58 30.11
CA LEU A 763 35.69 23.89 31.53
C LEU A 763 36.66 23.01 32.31
N ALA A 764 36.76 21.73 31.96
CA ALA A 764 37.69 20.80 32.59
C ALA A 764 39.16 21.22 32.37
N THR A 765 39.48 21.85 31.24
CA THR A 765 40.80 22.43 30.97
C THR A 765 41.04 23.71 31.77
N GLN A 766 40.02 24.56 31.91
CA GLN A 766 40.13 25.87 32.55
C GLN A 766 40.07 25.84 34.09
N LYS A 767 39.44 24.82 34.67
CA LYS A 767 39.23 24.66 36.13
C LYS A 767 39.80 23.31 36.61
N PRO A 768 41.12 23.21 36.89
CA PRO A 768 41.78 21.96 37.30
C PRO A 768 41.13 21.28 38.51
N GLU A 769 40.57 22.05 39.44
CA GLU A 769 39.89 21.57 40.64
C GLU A 769 38.58 20.82 40.36
N LEU A 770 37.94 21.09 39.21
CA LEU A 770 36.70 20.41 38.77
C LEU A 770 36.94 19.35 37.70
N ARG A 771 38.15 19.32 37.12
CA ARG A 771 38.55 18.49 35.98
C ARG A 771 38.14 17.03 36.14
N LYS A 772 38.48 16.41 37.28
CA LYS A 772 38.17 14.99 37.54
C LYS A 772 36.66 14.69 37.50
N SER A 773 35.85 15.56 38.10
CA SER A 773 34.38 15.37 38.13
C SER A 773 33.75 15.58 36.76
N MET A 774 34.25 16.57 36.00
CA MET A 774 33.80 16.85 34.64
C MET A 774 34.21 15.76 33.65
N GLU A 775 35.47 15.29 33.71
CA GLU A 775 35.96 14.20 32.86
C GLU A 775 35.16 12.91 33.10
N ASN A 776 34.90 12.55 34.35
CA ASN A 776 34.09 11.36 34.67
C ASN A 776 32.67 11.47 34.10
N PHE A 777 32.04 12.65 34.19
CA PHE A 777 30.72 12.88 33.59
C PHE A 777 30.77 12.79 32.06
N ILE A 778 31.78 13.39 31.43
CA ILE A 778 31.94 13.32 29.96
C ILE A 778 32.11 11.87 29.53
N GLU A 779 32.93 11.06 30.20
CA GLU A 779 33.04 9.62 29.92
C GLU A 779 31.69 8.91 30.01
N GLU A 780 30.92 9.17 31.06
CA GLU A 780 29.60 8.57 31.26
C GLU A 780 28.59 9.01 30.19
N ALA A 781 28.63 10.28 29.78
CA ALA A 781 27.80 10.81 28.70
C ALA A 781 28.16 10.21 27.34
N LEU A 782 29.46 10.06 27.04
CA LEU A 782 29.94 9.43 25.82
C LEU A 782 29.61 7.94 25.76
N HIS A 783 29.80 7.22 26.87
CA HIS A 783 29.35 5.83 26.99
C HIS A 783 27.84 5.72 26.75
N THR A 784 27.04 6.64 27.30
CA THR A 784 25.59 6.66 27.07
C THR A 784 25.23 6.91 25.60
N LEU A 785 25.91 7.84 24.95
CA LEU A 785 25.73 8.16 23.52
C LEU A 785 26.14 7.00 22.59
N ALA A 786 26.98 6.08 23.07
CA ALA A 786 27.41 4.89 22.34
C ALA A 786 26.34 3.78 22.30
N GLN A 787 25.37 3.80 23.23
CA GLN A 787 24.42 2.71 23.40
C GLN A 787 23.36 2.71 22.31
N ASN A 788 22.93 1.51 21.89
CA ASN A 788 21.86 1.32 20.91
C ASN A 788 20.47 1.51 21.55
N GLN A 789 20.21 2.72 22.03
CA GLN A 789 18.97 3.12 22.68
C GLN A 789 18.40 4.35 21.95
N ASN A 790 17.12 4.65 22.16
CA ASN A 790 16.53 5.80 21.49
C ASN A 790 17.08 7.13 22.04
N ASN A 791 17.03 8.18 21.21
CA ASN A 791 17.60 9.48 21.55
C ASN A 791 16.98 10.13 22.79
N TYR A 792 15.71 9.85 23.09
CA TYR A 792 15.02 10.40 24.27
C TYR A 792 15.55 9.81 25.57
N GLN A 793 15.76 8.50 25.62
CA GLN A 793 16.33 7.82 26.79
C GLN A 793 17.78 8.24 27.04
N ILE A 794 18.58 8.35 25.98
CA ILE A 794 19.93 8.91 26.03
C ILE A 794 19.89 10.32 26.62
N TRP A 795 19.01 11.19 26.11
CA TRP A 795 18.88 12.56 26.58
C TRP A 795 18.50 12.62 28.07
N ILE A 796 17.53 11.81 28.50
CA ILE A 796 17.07 11.78 29.90
C ILE A 796 18.20 11.32 30.82
N ARG A 797 18.87 10.21 30.53
CA ARG A 797 19.93 9.71 31.42
C ARG A 797 21.08 10.70 31.54
N VAL A 798 21.56 11.26 30.43
CA VAL A 798 22.66 12.23 30.46
C VAL A 798 22.29 13.43 31.35
N ASN A 799 21.05 13.91 31.27
CA ASN A 799 20.59 15.03 32.08
C ASN A 799 20.34 14.65 33.55
N ILE A 800 19.95 13.41 33.87
CA ILE A 800 19.93 12.91 35.27
C ILE A 800 21.35 12.96 35.86
N LYS A 801 22.34 12.43 35.13
CA LYS A 801 23.74 12.45 35.56
C LYS A 801 24.32 13.85 35.67
N LEU A 802 23.82 14.79 34.86
CA LEU A 802 24.20 16.20 34.97
C LEU A 802 23.73 16.78 36.31
N VAL A 803 22.51 16.46 36.75
CA VAL A 803 22.03 16.93 38.06
C VAL A 803 22.86 16.34 39.20
N ASP A 804 23.29 15.08 39.10
CA ASP A 804 24.21 14.47 40.06
C ASP A 804 25.56 15.19 40.09
N LEU A 805 26.10 15.55 38.93
CA LEU A 805 27.32 16.36 38.82
C LEU A 805 27.12 17.73 39.48
N LEU A 806 26.06 18.46 39.12
CA LEU A 806 25.76 19.78 39.68
C LEU A 806 25.60 19.76 41.19
N THR A 807 25.03 18.68 41.74
CA THR A 807 24.93 18.48 43.20
C THR A 807 26.31 18.32 43.85
N LYS A 808 27.22 17.57 43.21
CA LYS A 808 28.61 17.39 43.69
C LYS A 808 29.44 18.67 43.61
N LEU A 809 29.13 19.55 42.65
CA LEU A 809 29.85 20.82 42.44
C LEU A 809 29.55 21.90 43.50
N GLY A 810 28.49 21.74 44.30
CA GLY A 810 28.16 22.68 45.38
C GLY A 810 28.03 24.13 44.91
N THR A 811 28.87 25.04 45.44
CA THR A 811 28.85 26.46 45.10
C THR A 811 29.31 26.78 43.68
N GLN A 812 30.05 25.87 43.01
CA GLN A 812 30.54 26.05 41.65
C GLN A 812 29.48 25.76 40.58
N LYS A 813 28.30 25.26 40.96
CA LYS A 813 27.22 24.88 40.03
C LYS A 813 26.77 26.03 39.12
N GLU A 814 26.64 27.24 39.65
CA GLU A 814 26.09 28.37 38.90
C GLU A 814 27.04 28.88 37.83
N ASP A 815 28.35 28.75 38.04
CA ASP A 815 29.34 29.10 37.02
C ASP A 815 29.26 28.15 35.81
N VAL A 816 29.06 26.85 36.07
CA VAL A 816 28.88 25.83 35.02
C VAL A 816 27.56 26.09 34.27
N LEU A 817 26.46 26.31 35.00
CA LEU A 817 25.16 26.60 34.41
C LEU A 817 25.17 27.91 33.60
N ARG A 818 25.87 28.95 34.07
CA ARG A 818 26.03 30.22 33.34
C ARG A 818 26.68 30.00 31.98
N LYS A 819 27.76 29.20 31.92
CA LYS A 819 28.41 28.87 30.65
C LYS A 819 27.53 28.02 29.74
N LEU A 820 26.86 27.00 30.27
CA LEU A 820 25.95 26.15 29.49
C LEU A 820 24.78 26.94 28.90
N ARG A 821 24.21 27.88 29.66
CA ARG A 821 23.11 28.76 29.19
C ARG A 821 23.56 29.75 28.13
N GLY A 822 24.81 30.22 28.19
CA GLY A 822 25.38 31.14 27.22
C GLY A 822 25.89 30.49 25.93
N TYR A 823 26.01 29.16 25.89
CA TYR A 823 26.62 28.46 24.77
C TYR A 823 25.58 28.05 23.72
N LYS A 824 25.88 28.36 22.46
CA LYS A 824 25.14 27.85 21.29
C LYS A 824 26.08 27.00 20.45
N LEU A 825 25.66 25.79 20.12
CA LEU A 825 26.45 24.91 19.26
C LEU A 825 26.33 25.41 17.82
N GLU A 826 27.38 26.07 17.33
CA GLU A 826 27.43 26.65 15.97
C GLU A 826 27.47 25.57 14.88
N SER A 827 28.04 24.41 15.19
CA SER A 827 28.21 23.31 14.24
C SER A 827 28.26 21.94 14.94
N PRO A 828 27.59 20.91 14.41
CA PRO A 828 27.75 19.53 14.87
C PRO A 828 29.20 19.03 14.78
N HIS A 829 30.00 19.55 13.84
CA HIS A 829 31.41 19.17 13.67
C HIS A 829 32.24 19.45 14.93
N LEU A 830 31.96 20.58 15.60
CA LEU A 830 32.68 20.97 16.81
C LEU A 830 32.46 19.97 17.96
N PHE A 831 31.28 19.38 18.07
CA PHE A 831 31.03 18.31 19.03
C PHE A 831 31.95 17.11 18.76
N TYR A 832 32.02 16.67 17.52
CA TYR A 832 32.83 15.52 17.11
C TYR A 832 34.34 15.76 17.30
N GLU A 833 34.82 16.97 17.02
CA GLU A 833 36.20 17.38 17.32
C GLU A 833 36.50 17.34 18.82
N LYS A 834 35.60 17.84 19.67
CA LYS A 834 35.78 17.79 21.13
C LYS A 834 35.75 16.37 21.68
N VAL A 835 34.93 15.49 21.12
CA VAL A 835 34.96 14.05 21.44
C VAL A 835 36.31 13.45 21.07
N PHE A 836 36.81 13.71 19.87
CA PHE A 836 38.13 13.23 19.42
C PHE A 836 39.24 13.70 20.37
N ASP A 837 39.25 14.99 20.69
CA ASP A 837 40.21 15.60 21.61
C ASP A 837 40.18 14.97 23.01
N PHE A 838 38.97 14.75 23.52
CA PHE A 838 38.76 14.14 24.83
C PHE A 838 39.28 12.70 24.87
N LEU A 839 38.97 11.89 23.86
CA LEU A 839 39.46 10.52 23.76
C LEU A 839 40.98 10.47 23.67
N LEU A 840 41.59 11.35 22.85
CA LEU A 840 43.03 11.46 22.74
C LEU A 840 43.68 11.79 24.08
N TYR A 841 43.12 12.77 24.78
CA TYR A 841 43.56 13.14 26.12
C TYR A 841 43.53 11.96 27.10
N ARG A 842 42.44 11.18 27.13
CA ARG A 842 42.31 10.01 28.02
C ARG A 842 43.32 8.92 27.70
N CYS A 843 43.61 8.67 26.42
CA CYS A 843 44.65 7.71 26.01
C CYS A 843 46.04 8.12 26.52
N VAL A 844 46.39 9.40 26.38
CA VAL A 844 47.69 9.93 26.82
C VAL A 844 47.80 9.92 28.34
N TYR A 845 46.73 10.33 29.03
CA TYR A 845 46.66 10.30 30.50
C TYR A 845 46.92 8.90 31.06
N GLN A 846 46.26 7.88 30.50
CA GLN A 846 46.40 6.49 30.95
C GLN A 846 47.77 5.90 30.66
N LYS A 847 48.37 6.21 29.50
CA LYS A 847 49.77 5.86 29.19
C LYS A 847 50.70 6.35 30.30
N PHE A 848 50.63 7.64 30.62
CA PHE A 848 51.54 8.22 31.59
C PHE A 848 51.30 7.68 33.01
N LYS A 849 50.03 7.49 33.39
CA LYS A 849 49.65 6.86 34.67
C LYS A 849 50.27 5.47 34.83
N ASN A 850 50.22 4.64 33.78
CA ASN A 850 50.79 3.28 33.78
C ASN A 850 52.33 3.29 33.79
N GLN A 851 52.96 4.30 33.20
CA GLN A 851 54.43 4.42 33.14
C GLN A 851 55.05 4.99 34.43
N HIS A 852 54.34 5.82 35.19
CA HIS A 852 54.92 6.63 36.27
C HIS A 852 54.35 6.33 37.67
N GLY A 853 53.56 5.25 37.84
CA GLY A 853 53.16 4.77 39.17
C GLY A 853 52.28 5.73 39.99
N GLY A 854 51.49 6.58 39.33
CA GLY A 854 50.42 7.37 39.97
C GLY A 854 50.84 8.54 40.88
N PHE A 855 52.13 8.77 41.13
CA PHE A 855 52.60 9.80 42.09
C PHE A 855 52.93 11.17 41.46
N PHE A 856 53.10 11.27 40.15
CA PHE A 856 53.30 12.54 39.45
C PHE A 856 52.15 12.81 38.48
N THR A 857 51.56 14.01 38.53
CA THR A 857 50.69 14.51 37.44
C THR A 857 51.55 14.70 36.20
N PRO A 858 51.41 13.85 35.17
CA PRO A 858 52.21 13.97 33.95
C PRO A 858 51.81 15.25 33.21
N ASP A 859 52.72 15.80 32.39
CA ASP A 859 52.36 16.85 31.43
C ASP A 859 51.61 16.22 30.24
N VAL A 860 50.35 15.86 30.50
CA VAL A 860 49.46 15.18 29.58
C VAL A 860 49.15 16.08 28.38
N ASP A 861 49.07 17.39 28.61
CA ASP A 861 48.75 18.38 27.59
C ASP A 861 49.90 18.49 26.56
N HIS A 862 51.18 18.44 27.00
CA HIS A 862 52.32 18.32 26.09
C HIS A 862 52.30 17.00 25.28
N GLY A 863 51.90 15.89 25.92
CA GLY A 863 51.75 14.59 25.24
C GLY A 863 50.64 14.59 24.17
N VAL A 864 49.49 15.20 24.47
CA VAL A 864 48.38 15.37 23.53
C VAL A 864 48.79 16.26 22.36
N GLN A 865 49.47 17.38 22.62
CA GLN A 865 49.91 18.30 21.56
C GLN A 865 50.97 17.67 20.66
N SER A 866 51.89 16.89 21.24
CA SER A 866 52.89 16.12 20.47
C SER A 866 52.23 15.13 19.50
N ILE A 867 51.19 14.42 19.95
CA ILE A 867 50.44 13.49 19.09
C ILE A 867 49.60 14.24 18.06
N LYS A 868 48.90 15.33 18.42
CA LYS A 868 48.15 16.17 17.47
C LYS A 868 49.03 16.70 16.35
N ASN A 869 50.22 17.21 16.68
CA ASN A 869 51.19 17.71 15.69
C ASN A 869 51.65 16.62 14.71
N LYS A 870 51.65 15.35 15.13
CA LYS A 870 52.03 14.19 14.31
C LYS A 870 50.87 13.61 13.50
N LEU A 871 49.63 13.77 13.96
CA LEU A 871 48.43 13.30 13.26
C LEU A 871 47.96 14.26 12.16
N GLY A 872 48.36 15.53 12.21
CA GLY A 872 47.87 16.56 11.29
C GLY A 872 46.43 17.00 11.59
N GLU A 873 45.86 17.84 10.72
CA GLU A 873 44.49 18.34 10.88
C GLU A 873 43.46 17.24 10.56
N VAL A 874 42.82 16.66 11.58
CA VAL A 874 41.79 15.63 11.40
C VAL A 874 40.45 16.30 11.09
N LYS A 875 40.04 16.26 9.82
CA LYS A 875 38.76 16.86 9.36
C LYS A 875 37.65 15.81 9.28
N PHE A 876 36.51 16.12 9.89
CA PHE A 876 35.27 15.32 9.80
C PHE A 876 34.41 15.83 8.64
N ASN A 877 34.83 15.57 7.40
CA ASN A 877 34.21 16.15 6.19
C ASN A 877 33.08 15.31 5.55
N ASN A 878 32.94 14.03 5.92
CA ASN A 878 31.93 13.13 5.34
C ASN A 878 30.71 12.97 6.25
N LEU A 879 29.52 12.81 5.65
CA LEU A 879 28.28 12.51 6.38
C LEU A 879 28.36 11.25 7.26
N ALA A 880 29.15 10.25 6.85
CA ALA A 880 29.38 9.04 7.65
C ALA A 880 30.20 9.29 8.93
N ASP A 881 31.06 10.32 8.90
CA ASP A 881 31.89 10.74 10.03
C ASP A 881 31.10 11.62 11.02
N LEU A 882 29.95 12.18 10.60
CA LEU A 882 29.02 12.98 11.40
C LEU A 882 28.06 12.13 12.24
N SER A 883 28.56 11.03 12.79
CA SER A 883 27.88 10.20 13.78
C SER A 883 28.85 9.87 14.91
N PHE A 884 28.33 9.60 16.11
CA PHE A 884 29.18 9.27 17.25
C PHE A 884 30.03 8.01 16.97
N THR A 885 29.41 6.99 16.37
CA THR A 885 30.08 5.78 15.88
C THR A 885 31.09 6.09 14.77
N GLY A 886 30.78 7.03 13.88
CA GLY A 886 31.70 7.53 12.84
C GLY A 886 32.97 8.15 13.42
N VAL A 887 32.84 8.98 14.47
CA VAL A 887 34.01 9.53 15.17
C VAL A 887 34.84 8.46 15.86
N LEU A 888 34.22 7.50 16.53
CA LEU A 888 34.95 6.39 17.18
C LEU A 888 35.70 5.54 16.15
N LYS A 889 35.07 5.28 14.99
CA LYS A 889 35.71 4.59 13.87
C LYS A 889 36.86 5.40 13.29
N LYS A 890 36.66 6.70 13.06
CA LYS A 890 37.71 7.60 12.55
C LYS A 890 38.87 7.72 13.53
N PHE A 891 38.58 7.80 14.83
CA PHE A 891 39.57 7.80 15.90
C PHE A 891 40.38 6.50 15.90
N SER A 892 39.72 5.35 15.80
CA SER A 892 40.36 4.04 15.67
C SER A 892 41.23 3.94 14.40
N GLU A 893 40.73 4.38 13.25
CA GLU A 893 41.48 4.40 11.98
C GLU A 893 42.73 5.29 12.06
N VAL A 894 42.62 6.49 12.64
CA VAL A 894 43.72 7.44 12.81
C VAL A 894 44.78 6.88 13.77
N ILE A 895 44.38 6.22 14.86
CA ILE A 895 45.32 5.61 15.82
C ILE A 895 45.94 4.31 15.27
N ASN A 896 45.21 3.54 14.46
CA ASN A 896 45.70 2.30 13.86
C ASN A 896 46.60 2.53 12.63
N SER A 897 46.44 3.65 11.93
CA SER A 897 47.25 4.00 10.75
C SER A 897 48.60 4.63 11.08
N ASN A 898 48.78 5.20 12.28
CA ASN A 898 50.05 5.80 12.69
C ASN A 898 50.93 4.79 13.46
N VAL A 899 52.21 4.68 13.04
CA VAL A 899 53.19 3.74 13.60
C VAL A 899 53.64 4.17 15.01
N GLU A 900 53.67 5.47 15.28
CA GLU A 900 54.09 6.02 16.57
C GLU A 900 53.01 5.92 17.65
N THR A 901 51.74 5.71 17.27
CA THR A 901 50.62 5.45 18.18
C THR A 901 50.39 3.96 18.42
N SER A 902 51.22 3.07 17.84
CA SER A 902 51.12 1.60 17.99
C SER A 902 51.14 1.12 19.44
N GLN A 903 51.88 1.79 20.31
CA GLN A 903 51.95 1.51 21.75
C GLN A 903 50.65 1.84 22.51
N HIS A 904 49.71 2.56 21.88
CA HIS A 904 48.42 2.95 22.46
C HIS A 904 47.26 2.08 21.99
N ARG A 905 47.48 1.18 21.01
CA ARG A 905 46.44 0.37 20.37
C ARG A 905 45.76 -0.62 21.32
N SER A 906 46.55 -1.36 22.12
CA SER A 906 46.01 -2.37 23.04
C SER A 906 45.09 -1.77 24.11
N PHE A 907 45.51 -0.65 24.73
CA PHE A 907 44.67 0.06 25.69
C PHE A 907 43.46 0.73 25.01
N LEU A 908 43.62 1.26 23.79
CA LEU A 908 42.53 1.93 23.08
C LEU A 908 41.42 0.95 22.67
N ASN A 909 41.79 -0.18 22.06
CA ASN A 909 40.83 -1.23 21.73
C ASN A 909 40.17 -1.73 23.01
N GLU A 910 40.94 -1.95 24.08
CA GLU A 910 40.39 -2.30 25.38
C GLU A 910 39.46 -1.22 25.96
N TYR A 911 39.78 0.07 25.82
CA TYR A 911 38.95 1.17 26.34
C TYR A 911 37.67 1.34 25.51
N ILE A 912 37.74 1.28 24.18
CA ILE A 912 36.55 1.36 23.32
C ILE A 912 35.67 0.11 23.49
N GLU A 913 36.27 -1.08 23.54
CA GLU A 913 35.54 -2.35 23.68
C GLU A 913 34.99 -2.54 25.10
N LYS A 914 35.79 -2.34 26.15
CA LYS A 914 35.36 -2.55 27.55
C LYS A 914 34.62 -1.38 28.16
N THR A 915 34.94 -0.13 27.78
CA THR A 915 34.37 1.08 28.42
C THR A 915 33.28 1.73 27.57
N LEU A 916 33.32 1.63 26.23
CA LEU A 916 32.30 2.18 25.33
C LEU A 916 31.37 1.12 24.70
N GLY A 917 31.68 -0.18 24.87
CA GLY A 917 30.79 -1.30 24.52
C GLY A 917 30.64 -1.57 23.02
N LEU A 918 31.61 -1.15 22.20
CA LEU A 918 31.58 -1.34 20.74
C LEU A 918 32.63 -2.37 20.32
N GLU A 919 32.19 -3.48 19.69
CA GLU A 919 33.10 -4.41 19.00
C GLU A 919 33.70 -3.71 17.78
N ILE A 920 34.99 -3.37 17.84
CA ILE A 920 35.73 -2.92 16.67
C ILE A 920 36.28 -4.17 15.98
N SER A 921 35.78 -4.49 14.78
CA SER A 921 36.36 -5.56 13.97
C SER A 921 37.82 -5.20 13.65
N GLU A 922 38.76 -5.95 14.23
CA GLU A 922 40.18 -5.88 13.86
C GLU A 922 40.31 -6.25 12.38
N LYS A 923 40.63 -5.28 11.53
CA LYS A 923 41.23 -5.60 10.23
C LYS A 923 42.66 -6.05 10.49
N PRO A 924 43.07 -7.26 10.07
CA PRO A 924 44.45 -7.68 10.22
C PRO A 924 45.35 -6.74 9.41
N ALA A 925 46.39 -6.22 10.06
CA ALA A 925 47.43 -5.47 9.39
C ALA A 925 48.06 -6.35 8.31
N HIS A 926 47.88 -5.99 7.03
CA HIS A 926 48.66 -6.59 5.96
C HIS A 926 50.14 -6.27 6.20
N SER A 927 50.92 -7.33 6.45
CA SER A 927 52.37 -7.32 6.43
C SER A 927 52.87 -6.95 5.03
N LEU A 928 53.38 -5.73 4.88
CA LEU A 928 54.24 -5.36 3.76
C LEU A 928 55.62 -6.00 3.98
N VAL A 929 55.78 -7.22 3.48
CA VAL A 929 57.10 -7.80 3.21
C VAL A 929 57.59 -7.18 1.90
N LEU A 930 58.57 -6.29 2.01
CA LEU A 930 59.37 -5.82 0.88
C LEU A 930 60.29 -6.97 0.45
N TYR A 931 60.06 -7.51 -0.75
CA TYR A 931 61.09 -8.26 -1.48
C TYR A 931 61.92 -7.28 -2.31
N SER A 932 63.17 -7.09 -1.90
CA SER A 932 64.28 -6.82 -2.80
C SER A 932 64.91 -8.17 -3.19
N SER A 933 65.20 -8.31 -4.48
CA SER A 933 65.71 -9.49 -5.23
C SER A 933 64.76 -10.66 -5.42
#